data_AF-A0AAD0P6E6-F1
#
_entry.id   AF-A0AAD0P6E6-F1
#
_cell.length_a   1.000
_cell.length_b   1.000
_cell.length_c   1.000
_cell.angle_alpha   90.00
_cell.angle_beta   90.00
_cell.angle_gamma   90.00
#
_symmetry.space_group_name_H-M   'P 1'
#
loop_
_entity.id
_entity.type
_entity.pdbx_description
1 polymer ?
#
loop_
_entity_poly.entity_id
_entity_poly.type
_entity_poly.pdbx_seq_one_letter_code
_entity_poly.pdbx_strand_id
1 'polypeptide(L)'
;MLFQAARRKLSLMIVFALLLSTLTPHMVFGEAAQFKDITGSYAQKEIQSLTEAGIISGYEDNSFKPKKAMSRAELAKIIVLSLGLEANADQAAPFKDVAANSWYRGYVGALVKAGITEGTSATTFSPNANVTREELVVFFIRAFELDETAKKLPVDSKLSDISEVSEWAKAQVSLAFKNGFINGVQGSDGTLKFKPKEHAERQALARLAYEFKTNKSVYVEKSKQLLAEELNKGKSPEATPTATPATTDRGTSVTAPAPGASGPGTPASATPAPATPAPVTPTPTPTSAPTPTPTSATPAPANALQVVVKGEISDAIYVEEPTEVIFRSSINAPGTVIASVYQVDDSGKVISQIISLYDDGLEAHGDSLEADGLYSGKAVLTESTEGYINLQAFVGDVPSSTVFKLSVMKHLTDEQLAQTEIIENNTQSKLDQLATSYGNLQKAKEETVAWLQTQAEVEHAGISGEGGSIWYLLDNGILGGISAAPENTKGLSSTVEEAASSTALAAEALTQNVEQTVATIGSQRVAVISPFSGTLPSSTVYDAVYDSFDQSSYPFLVERVKDTAAGVNFFKGLNQYGVVVLDTHGDTYYDEIVLQKLHNKYGIDFKYAGPQVMFLTGEKATTESKKTYELDLKKGRLAIISGYYAITPSFITRYNDMLPDTIVYNGSCRSAYNDSMADAFINNGAGTYYGYTDYVKLAYDQAIAKSVFTALNDENMTTEKAFQAAVAAHGANDGLAAFFMKGSSIGTKTEGVINGTFENGTWTGWNGNGDVRVISKLGPLKPTEGNYMAIISTGLGYENNDQGGYDYNSDSYIEQSFIVPAGATTLSFDYNFISEEPKEFVGSKFNDTFRATVTSSVYGNDSVIIGAESINESTAYWIEENKVAIDFYGGDHTTYMTNWKHVQFDVSQFAGKGSIVLRFHVWDQGDSIYDTAVLIDNVILK
;
A
#
# COMPACT_ATOMS: atom_id res chain seq x y z
N MET A 1 -54.75 -40.63 -0.27
CA MET A 1 -54.50 -39.22 0.13
C MET A 1 -53.01 -38.86 0.21
N LEU A 2 -52.08 -39.80 0.46
CA LEU A 2 -50.63 -39.49 0.52
C LEU A 2 -49.96 -39.24 -0.85
N PHE A 3 -50.48 -39.78 -1.95
CA PHE A 3 -49.90 -39.57 -3.30
C PHE A 3 -50.26 -38.24 -3.98
N GLN A 4 -51.28 -37.51 -3.50
CA GLN A 4 -51.63 -36.18 -4.03
C GLN A 4 -50.84 -35.04 -3.37
N ALA A 5 -50.34 -35.24 -2.15
CA ALA A 5 -49.52 -34.25 -1.45
C ALA A 5 -48.10 -34.15 -2.04
N ALA A 6 -47.51 -35.27 -2.46
CA ALA A 6 -46.17 -35.29 -3.06
C ALA A 6 -46.12 -34.62 -4.44
N ARG A 7 -47.15 -34.82 -5.29
CA ARG A 7 -47.24 -34.15 -6.60
C ARG A 7 -47.50 -32.65 -6.50
N ARG A 8 -48.20 -32.17 -5.47
CA ARG A 8 -48.37 -30.73 -5.22
C ARG A 8 -47.08 -30.05 -4.77
N LYS A 9 -46.22 -30.74 -4.02
CA LYS A 9 -44.90 -30.18 -3.63
C LYS A 9 -43.90 -30.16 -4.79
N LEU A 10 -43.89 -31.19 -5.64
CA LEU A 10 -43.02 -31.23 -6.82
C LEU A 10 -43.48 -30.24 -7.92
N SER A 11 -44.79 -30.06 -8.09
CA SER A 11 -45.33 -29.07 -9.02
C SER A 11 -45.21 -27.62 -8.53
N LEU A 12 -45.17 -27.39 -7.20
CA LEU A 12 -44.82 -26.06 -6.65
C LEU A 12 -43.32 -25.79 -6.77
N MET A 13 -42.44 -26.79 -6.58
CA MET A 13 -40.99 -26.58 -6.75
C MET A 13 -40.61 -26.29 -8.20
N ILE A 14 -41.23 -26.96 -9.18
CA ILE A 14 -40.96 -26.70 -10.61
C ILE A 14 -41.51 -25.33 -11.03
N VAL A 15 -42.68 -24.93 -10.52
CA VAL A 15 -43.25 -23.58 -10.77
C VAL A 15 -42.43 -22.50 -10.04
N PHE A 16 -41.88 -22.78 -8.85
CA PHE A 16 -41.01 -21.85 -8.13
C PHE A 16 -39.64 -21.72 -8.80
N ALA A 17 -39.08 -22.82 -9.35
CA ALA A 17 -37.84 -22.79 -10.13
C ALA A 17 -38.00 -22.07 -11.49
N LEU A 18 -39.14 -22.25 -12.17
CA LEU A 18 -39.48 -21.53 -13.41
C LEU A 18 -39.88 -20.06 -13.18
N LEU A 19 -40.33 -19.68 -11.98
CA LEU A 19 -40.56 -18.28 -11.60
C LEU A 19 -39.26 -17.60 -11.13
N LEU A 20 -38.36 -18.32 -10.47
CA LEU A 20 -37.02 -17.80 -10.10
C LEU A 20 -36.14 -17.54 -11.32
N SER A 21 -36.27 -18.33 -12.40
CA SER A 21 -35.54 -18.09 -13.65
C SER A 21 -36.01 -16.86 -14.45
N THR A 22 -37.09 -16.20 -14.02
CA THR A 22 -37.61 -14.97 -14.66
C THR A 22 -37.42 -13.71 -13.81
N LEU A 23 -36.82 -13.84 -12.62
CA LEU A 23 -36.66 -12.75 -11.65
C LEU A 23 -35.20 -12.45 -11.26
N THR A 24 -34.21 -13.05 -11.92
CA THR A 24 -32.84 -12.53 -11.88
C THR A 24 -32.71 -11.42 -12.93
N PRO A 25 -32.53 -10.14 -12.55
CA PRO A 25 -32.01 -9.17 -13.50
C PRO A 25 -30.67 -9.72 -13.96
N HIS A 26 -30.57 -10.04 -15.24
CA HIS A 26 -29.30 -10.39 -15.86
C HIS A 26 -28.41 -9.14 -15.75
N MET A 27 -27.56 -9.09 -14.73
CA MET A 27 -26.46 -8.13 -14.71
C MET A 27 -25.44 -8.68 -15.70
N VAL A 28 -25.61 -8.25 -16.95
CA VAL A 28 -24.56 -8.29 -17.95
C VAL A 28 -23.48 -7.34 -17.43
N PHE A 29 -22.48 -7.88 -16.74
CA PHE A 29 -21.24 -7.17 -16.50
C PHE A 29 -20.54 -7.10 -17.86
N GLY A 30 -20.49 -5.88 -18.39
CA GLY A 30 -19.86 -5.63 -19.66
C GLY A 30 -18.36 -5.82 -19.53
N GLU A 31 -17.78 -6.57 -20.48
CA GLU A 31 -16.51 -6.25 -21.14
C GLU A 31 -16.26 -4.73 -21.02
N ALA A 32 -15.06 -4.29 -20.64
CA ALA A 32 -14.71 -2.88 -20.56
C ALA A 32 -15.04 -2.20 -21.91
N ALA A 33 -16.26 -1.68 -22.01
CA ALA A 33 -16.83 -1.31 -23.29
C ALA A 33 -16.09 -0.08 -23.74
N GLN A 34 -15.23 -0.22 -24.74
CA GLN A 34 -14.71 0.94 -25.45
C GLN A 34 -15.89 1.66 -26.09
N PHE A 35 -16.36 2.71 -25.42
CA PHE A 35 -17.46 3.51 -25.94
C PHE A 35 -17.02 4.20 -27.22
N LYS A 36 -17.75 3.94 -28.30
CA LYS A 36 -17.39 4.49 -29.62
C LYS A 36 -17.48 6.03 -29.71
N ASP A 37 -18.08 6.69 -28.71
CA ASP A 37 -18.45 8.11 -28.73
C ASP A 37 -17.83 8.95 -27.60
N ILE A 38 -16.84 8.42 -26.86
CA ILE A 38 -16.13 9.20 -25.82
C ILE A 38 -14.90 9.93 -26.36
N THR A 39 -14.43 9.60 -27.57
CA THR A 39 -13.33 10.29 -28.24
C THR A 39 -13.66 11.78 -28.40
N GLY A 40 -12.90 12.64 -27.71
CA GLY A 40 -13.11 14.10 -27.68
C GLY A 40 -13.97 14.61 -26.52
N SER A 41 -14.40 13.73 -25.59
CA SER A 41 -14.88 14.16 -24.28
C SER A 41 -13.71 14.63 -23.42
N TYR A 42 -13.88 15.74 -22.69
CA TYR A 42 -12.88 16.17 -21.72
C TYR A 42 -12.78 15.24 -20.50
N ALA A 43 -13.79 14.39 -20.31
CA ALA A 43 -13.85 13.43 -19.21
C ALA A 43 -13.55 11.99 -19.69
N GLN A 44 -12.89 11.82 -20.84
CA GLN A 44 -12.71 10.51 -21.46
C GLN A 44 -12.02 9.51 -20.51
N LYS A 45 -10.96 9.94 -19.80
CA LYS A 45 -10.22 9.10 -18.86
C LYS A 45 -11.07 8.75 -17.65
N GLU A 46 -11.77 9.73 -17.10
CA GLU A 46 -12.64 9.58 -15.94
C GLU A 46 -13.85 8.69 -16.26
N ILE A 47 -14.40 8.79 -17.47
CA ILE A 47 -15.47 7.91 -17.94
C ILE A 47 -14.96 6.47 -18.00
N GLN A 48 -13.77 6.26 -18.56
CA GLN A 48 -13.17 4.94 -18.66
C GLN A 48 -12.88 4.35 -17.27
N SER A 49 -12.22 5.09 -16.38
CA SER A 49 -11.91 4.62 -15.02
C SER A 49 -13.15 4.33 -14.19
N LEU A 50 -14.24 5.11 -14.33
CA LEU A 50 -15.48 4.84 -13.62
C LEU A 50 -16.29 3.68 -14.23
N THR A 51 -16.08 3.38 -15.52
CA THR A 51 -16.66 2.19 -16.17
C THR A 51 -15.92 0.93 -15.79
N GLU A 52 -14.58 0.97 -15.75
CA GLU A 52 -13.74 -0.09 -15.17
C GLU A 52 -14.10 -0.33 -13.70
N ALA A 53 -14.42 0.75 -12.96
CA ALA A 53 -14.92 0.66 -11.59
C ALA A 53 -16.38 0.16 -11.47
N GLY A 54 -17.09 -0.18 -12.54
CA GLY A 54 -18.51 -0.56 -12.50
C GLY A 54 -19.48 0.52 -11.99
N ILE A 55 -19.01 1.74 -11.74
CA ILE A 55 -19.79 2.85 -11.16
C ILE A 55 -20.70 3.48 -12.23
N ILE A 56 -20.21 3.58 -13.47
CA ILE A 56 -21.00 4.09 -14.61
C ILE A 56 -20.98 3.09 -15.77
N SER A 57 -22.13 2.94 -16.42
CA SER A 57 -22.30 2.10 -17.61
C SER A 57 -22.76 2.92 -18.81
N GLY A 58 -22.46 2.44 -20.01
CA GLY A 58 -23.00 2.98 -21.26
C GLY A 58 -24.38 2.43 -21.61
N TYR A 59 -24.78 2.66 -22.85
CA TYR A 59 -25.99 2.14 -23.47
C TYR A 59 -25.70 0.82 -24.19
N GLU A 60 -26.74 0.03 -24.43
CA GLU A 60 -26.68 -1.25 -25.15
C GLU A 60 -26.05 -1.17 -26.56
N ASP A 61 -25.97 0.03 -27.14
CA ASP A 61 -25.36 0.30 -28.46
C ASP A 61 -23.85 0.61 -28.39
N ASN A 62 -23.19 0.33 -27.27
CA ASN A 62 -21.78 0.63 -26.96
C ASN A 62 -21.44 2.13 -27.04
N SER A 63 -22.39 2.99 -26.68
CA SER A 63 -22.16 4.43 -26.52
C SER A 63 -22.28 4.88 -25.05
N PHE A 64 -21.59 5.94 -24.66
CA PHE A 64 -21.72 6.59 -23.36
C PHE A 64 -22.62 7.82 -23.40
N LYS A 65 -22.71 8.49 -24.57
CA LYS A 65 -23.41 9.75 -24.82
C LYS A 65 -22.94 10.85 -23.86
N PRO A 66 -21.66 11.26 -23.90
CA PRO A 66 -21.06 12.16 -22.92
C PRO A 66 -21.81 13.48 -22.75
N LYS A 67 -22.37 14.04 -23.84
CA LYS A 67 -23.12 15.31 -23.84
C LYS A 67 -24.61 15.18 -23.54
N LYS A 68 -25.11 13.97 -23.26
CA LYS A 68 -26.53 13.76 -22.93
C LYS A 68 -26.79 14.24 -21.51
N ALA A 69 -27.91 14.94 -21.32
CA ALA A 69 -28.41 15.28 -19.98
C ALA A 69 -28.79 14.00 -19.21
N MET A 70 -28.51 14.00 -17.90
CA MET A 70 -28.87 12.89 -17.01
C MET A 70 -30.12 13.17 -16.19
N SER A 71 -30.84 12.11 -15.87
CA SER A 71 -31.95 12.11 -14.93
C SER A 71 -31.47 12.09 -13.47
N ARG A 72 -32.32 12.58 -12.56
CA ARG A 72 -32.08 12.53 -11.11
C ARG A 72 -31.94 11.10 -10.58
N ALA A 73 -32.62 10.13 -11.19
CA ALA A 73 -32.49 8.71 -10.86
C ALA A 73 -31.10 8.14 -11.21
N GLU A 74 -30.55 8.51 -12.38
CA GLU A 74 -29.20 8.11 -12.78
C GLU A 74 -28.14 8.74 -11.86
N LEU A 75 -28.30 10.02 -11.51
CA LEU A 75 -27.44 10.69 -10.53
C LEU A 75 -27.47 9.95 -9.18
N ALA A 76 -28.66 9.55 -8.72
CA ALA A 76 -28.80 8.87 -7.44
C ALA A 76 -28.04 7.53 -7.40
N LYS A 77 -28.17 6.72 -8.46
CA LYS A 77 -27.41 5.47 -8.60
C LYS A 77 -25.92 5.72 -8.54
N ILE A 78 -25.42 6.65 -9.33
CA ILE A 78 -23.97 6.89 -9.47
C ILE A 78 -23.36 7.36 -8.16
N ILE A 79 -24.01 8.28 -7.42
CA ILE A 79 -23.50 8.74 -6.12
C ILE A 79 -23.53 7.62 -5.08
N VAL A 80 -24.59 6.81 -5.05
CA VAL A 80 -24.67 5.66 -4.13
C VAL A 80 -23.54 4.68 -4.37
N LEU A 81 -23.30 4.30 -5.64
CA LEU A 81 -22.20 3.41 -6.00
C LEU A 81 -20.84 4.05 -5.72
N SER A 82 -20.68 5.35 -5.96
CA SER A 82 -19.44 6.08 -5.66
C SER A 82 -19.14 6.18 -4.16
N LEU A 83 -20.16 6.11 -3.31
CA LEU A 83 -20.06 6.14 -1.86
C LEU A 83 -20.02 4.73 -1.22
N GLY A 84 -20.22 3.66 -2.00
CA GLY A 84 -20.40 2.31 -1.45
C GLY A 84 -21.61 2.17 -0.52
N LEU A 85 -22.67 2.98 -0.71
CA LEU A 85 -23.85 2.91 0.15
C LEU A 85 -24.73 1.72 -0.24
N GLU A 86 -25.25 1.02 0.76
CA GLU A 86 -26.27 -0.01 0.54
C GLU A 86 -27.60 0.61 0.10
N ALA A 87 -28.24 -0.03 -0.88
CA ALA A 87 -29.56 0.34 -1.35
C ALA A 87 -30.59 0.28 -0.21
N ASN A 88 -31.40 1.33 -0.05
CA ASN A 88 -32.41 1.40 1.01
C ASN A 88 -33.78 1.79 0.43
N ALA A 89 -34.57 0.81 -0.01
CA ALA A 89 -35.84 1.09 -0.67
C ALA A 89 -36.93 1.67 0.27
N ASP A 90 -36.82 1.45 1.58
CA ASP A 90 -37.81 1.89 2.56
C ASP A 90 -37.75 3.39 2.79
N GLN A 91 -36.55 3.97 2.81
CA GLN A 91 -36.36 5.41 3.01
C GLN A 91 -36.87 6.25 1.82
N ALA A 92 -37.19 5.63 0.67
CA ALA A 92 -37.85 6.29 -0.45
C ALA A 92 -39.40 6.33 -0.33
N ALA A 93 -39.99 5.73 0.72
CA ALA A 93 -41.43 5.65 0.92
C ALA A 93 -42.20 6.99 0.90
N PRO A 94 -41.65 8.13 1.36
CA PRO A 94 -42.35 9.42 1.28
C PRO A 94 -42.62 9.91 -0.14
N PHE A 95 -41.83 9.47 -1.14
CA PHE A 95 -41.94 9.95 -2.51
C PHE A 95 -43.01 9.20 -3.32
N LYS A 96 -44.06 9.91 -3.72
CA LYS A 96 -45.21 9.34 -4.47
C LYS A 96 -44.88 9.00 -5.92
N ASP A 97 -43.83 9.62 -6.47
CA ASP A 97 -43.35 9.44 -7.84
C ASP A 97 -42.19 8.43 -7.94
N VAL A 98 -41.87 7.74 -6.85
CA VAL A 98 -40.91 6.62 -6.82
C VAL A 98 -41.70 5.32 -6.57
N ALA A 99 -42.07 4.64 -7.65
CA ALA A 99 -42.85 3.40 -7.57
C ALA A 99 -42.09 2.30 -6.80
N ALA A 100 -42.81 1.41 -6.10
CA ALA A 100 -42.22 0.35 -5.28
C ALA A 100 -41.26 -0.58 -6.06
N ASN A 101 -41.54 -0.80 -7.35
CA ASN A 101 -40.76 -1.65 -8.25
C ASN A 101 -39.80 -0.89 -9.17
N SER A 102 -39.58 0.41 -8.93
CA SER A 102 -38.66 1.20 -9.76
C SER A 102 -37.20 0.86 -9.43
N TRP A 103 -36.37 0.65 -10.47
CA TRP A 103 -34.96 0.23 -10.33
C TRP A 103 -34.12 1.18 -9.49
N TYR A 104 -34.52 2.46 -9.41
CA TYR A 104 -33.81 3.49 -8.66
C TYR A 104 -34.28 3.66 -7.22
N ARG A 105 -35.34 2.97 -6.79
CA ARG A 105 -35.94 3.18 -5.46
C ARG A 105 -34.94 3.00 -4.33
N GLY A 106 -34.13 1.95 -4.40
CA GLY A 106 -33.09 1.66 -3.41
C GLY A 106 -32.04 2.76 -3.33
N TYR A 107 -31.58 3.27 -4.48
CA TYR A 107 -30.59 4.36 -4.53
C TYR A 107 -31.16 5.67 -3.99
N VAL A 108 -32.42 5.99 -4.34
CA VAL A 108 -33.08 7.20 -3.83
C VAL A 108 -33.17 7.16 -2.31
N GLY A 109 -33.63 6.07 -1.73
CA GLY A 109 -33.75 6.00 -0.27
C GLY A 109 -32.40 5.91 0.45
N ALA A 110 -31.35 5.35 -0.17
CA ALA A 110 -29.99 5.42 0.36
C ALA A 110 -29.50 6.89 0.46
N LEU A 111 -29.75 7.71 -0.56
CA LEU A 111 -29.39 9.14 -0.51
C LEU A 111 -30.23 9.93 0.50
N VAL A 112 -31.49 9.57 0.72
CA VAL A 112 -32.31 10.17 1.80
C VAL A 112 -31.73 9.80 3.16
N LYS A 113 -31.42 8.52 3.38
CA LYS A 113 -30.81 8.05 4.64
C LYS A 113 -29.49 8.77 4.94
N ALA A 114 -28.69 9.00 3.92
CA ALA A 114 -27.41 9.70 4.03
C ALA A 114 -27.55 11.24 4.11
N GLY A 115 -28.77 11.81 4.08
CA GLY A 115 -28.98 13.26 4.14
C GLY A 115 -28.53 14.02 2.88
N ILE A 116 -28.28 13.31 1.78
CA ILE A 116 -27.78 13.91 0.52
C ILE A 116 -28.93 14.60 -0.24
N THR A 117 -30.15 14.09 -0.13
CA THR A 117 -31.33 14.63 -0.81
C THR A 117 -32.60 14.50 0.04
N GLU A 118 -33.49 15.47 -0.10
CA GLU A 118 -34.83 15.48 0.52
C GLU A 118 -35.94 15.39 -0.56
N GLY A 119 -35.56 15.16 -1.82
CA GLY A 119 -36.46 15.28 -2.97
C GLY A 119 -36.64 16.72 -3.46
N THR A 120 -37.48 16.91 -4.47
CA THR A 120 -37.93 18.23 -4.95
C THR A 120 -39.09 18.77 -4.12
N SER A 121 -39.77 17.89 -3.38
CA SER A 121 -40.65 18.21 -2.26
C SER A 121 -40.62 17.05 -1.26
N ALA A 122 -41.20 17.25 -0.07
CA ALA A 122 -41.34 16.19 0.93
C ALA A 122 -42.04 14.91 0.41
N THR A 123 -42.76 14.98 -0.71
CA THR A 123 -43.44 13.81 -1.31
C THR A 123 -43.10 13.56 -2.77
N THR A 124 -42.08 14.22 -3.32
CA THR A 124 -41.71 14.11 -4.75
C THR A 124 -40.20 14.12 -4.91
N PHE A 125 -39.65 13.14 -5.63
CA PHE A 125 -38.21 13.05 -5.92
C PHE A 125 -37.84 13.62 -7.31
N SER A 126 -38.78 13.58 -8.25
CA SER A 126 -38.64 13.88 -9.68
C SER A 126 -37.59 13.00 -10.40
N PRO A 127 -37.70 11.66 -10.37
CA PRO A 127 -36.63 10.75 -10.84
C PRO A 127 -36.25 10.93 -12.31
N ASN A 128 -37.21 11.28 -13.17
CA ASN A 128 -37.00 11.45 -14.61
C ASN A 128 -36.65 12.88 -15.01
N ALA A 129 -36.63 13.84 -14.07
CA ALA A 129 -36.26 15.21 -14.38
C ALA A 129 -34.75 15.29 -14.63
N ASN A 130 -34.35 16.08 -15.62
CA ASN A 130 -32.94 16.31 -15.91
C ASN A 130 -32.30 17.16 -14.80
N VAL A 131 -31.13 16.73 -14.35
CA VAL A 131 -30.36 17.42 -13.31
C VAL A 131 -29.76 18.70 -13.88
N THR A 132 -29.91 19.82 -13.16
CA THR A 132 -29.19 21.06 -13.43
C THR A 132 -27.79 21.04 -12.83
N ARG A 133 -26.87 21.87 -13.36
CA ARG A 133 -25.49 21.94 -12.84
C ARG A 133 -25.43 22.33 -11.37
N GLU A 134 -26.32 23.21 -10.90
CA GLU A 134 -26.39 23.55 -9.47
C GLU A 134 -26.85 22.37 -8.58
N GLU A 135 -27.80 21.57 -9.04
CA GLU A 135 -28.23 20.36 -8.32
C GLU A 135 -27.13 19.31 -8.25
N LEU A 136 -26.40 19.09 -9.34
CA LEU A 136 -25.27 18.17 -9.39
C LEU A 136 -24.23 18.49 -8.30
N VAL A 137 -23.87 19.77 -8.17
CA VAL A 137 -22.89 20.22 -7.18
C VAL A 137 -23.40 20.07 -5.76
N VAL A 138 -24.67 20.40 -5.50
CA VAL A 138 -25.25 20.28 -4.15
C VAL A 138 -25.25 18.83 -3.67
N PHE A 139 -25.56 17.87 -4.56
CA PHE A 139 -25.49 16.46 -4.20
C PHE A 139 -24.07 16.05 -3.79
N PHE A 140 -23.04 16.45 -4.53
CA PHE A 140 -21.65 16.13 -4.17
C PHE A 140 -21.16 16.85 -2.92
N ILE A 141 -21.51 18.12 -2.72
CA ILE A 141 -21.13 18.86 -1.50
C ILE A 141 -21.74 18.24 -0.25
N ARG A 142 -22.98 17.74 -0.35
CA ARG A 142 -23.60 16.98 0.75
C ARG A 142 -22.97 15.59 0.91
N ALA A 143 -22.62 14.92 -0.17
CA ALA A 143 -21.89 13.64 -0.11
C ALA A 143 -20.47 13.79 0.49
N PHE A 144 -19.85 14.97 0.38
CA PHE A 144 -18.62 15.33 1.08
C PHE A 144 -18.86 15.70 2.56
N GLU A 145 -20.11 15.78 3.02
CA GLU A 145 -20.52 16.28 4.34
C GLU A 145 -20.11 17.75 4.59
N LEU A 146 -20.08 18.55 3.53
CA LEU A 146 -19.61 19.95 3.57
C LEU A 146 -20.74 20.99 3.50
N ASP A 147 -22.00 20.58 3.62
CA ASP A 147 -23.16 21.48 3.50
C ASP A 147 -23.12 22.61 4.56
N GLU A 148 -22.82 22.28 5.81
CA GLU A 148 -22.68 23.25 6.90
C GLU A 148 -21.44 24.13 6.75
N THR A 149 -20.34 23.56 6.27
CA THR A 149 -19.11 24.32 5.96
C THR A 149 -19.38 25.35 4.86
N ALA A 150 -20.10 24.97 3.81
CA ALA A 150 -20.48 25.85 2.72
C ALA A 150 -21.30 27.04 3.22
N LYS A 151 -22.31 26.80 4.07
CA LYS A 151 -23.19 27.85 4.64
C LYS A 151 -22.44 28.86 5.52
N LYS A 152 -21.30 28.47 6.11
CA LYS A 152 -20.48 29.33 6.99
C LYS A 152 -19.49 30.20 6.23
N LEU A 153 -19.26 29.93 4.95
CA LEU A 153 -18.29 30.65 4.12
C LEU A 153 -18.96 31.76 3.30
N PRO A 154 -18.31 32.91 3.09
CA PRO A 154 -18.84 33.96 2.24
C PRO A 154 -18.89 33.50 0.78
N VAL A 155 -19.93 33.90 0.05
CA VAL A 155 -20.09 33.59 -1.38
C VAL A 155 -18.99 34.28 -2.21
N ASP A 156 -18.35 33.54 -3.12
CA ASP A 156 -17.35 34.04 -4.06
C ASP A 156 -18.01 34.71 -5.27
N SER A 157 -17.68 35.98 -5.52
CA SER A 157 -18.17 36.75 -6.66
C SER A 157 -17.35 36.57 -7.94
N LYS A 158 -16.28 35.76 -7.93
CA LYS A 158 -15.47 35.45 -9.12
C LYS A 158 -16.24 34.70 -10.21
N LEU A 159 -17.29 33.97 -9.85
CA LEU A 159 -18.26 33.45 -10.82
C LEU A 159 -19.24 34.57 -11.17
N SER A 160 -19.15 35.08 -12.40
CA SER A 160 -19.92 36.23 -12.88
C SER A 160 -21.44 36.00 -12.90
N ASP A 161 -21.87 34.73 -12.94
CA ASP A 161 -23.26 34.28 -12.91
C ASP A 161 -23.64 33.63 -11.57
N ILE A 162 -22.88 33.87 -10.48
CA ILE A 162 -23.21 33.38 -9.14
C ILE A 162 -24.58 33.88 -8.65
N SER A 163 -25.04 35.03 -9.14
CA SER A 163 -26.36 35.58 -8.87
C SER A 163 -27.50 34.80 -9.55
N GLU A 164 -27.21 34.02 -10.59
CA GLU A 164 -28.17 33.15 -11.27
C GLU A 164 -28.31 31.79 -10.56
N VAL A 165 -27.38 31.44 -9.65
CA VAL A 165 -27.48 30.24 -8.81
C VAL A 165 -28.63 30.43 -7.82
N SER A 166 -29.48 29.41 -7.70
CA SER A 166 -30.57 29.44 -6.71
C SER A 166 -30.03 29.67 -5.29
N GLU A 167 -30.75 30.41 -4.45
CA GLU A 167 -30.32 30.70 -3.08
C GLU A 167 -29.98 29.43 -2.27
N TRP A 168 -30.73 28.33 -2.48
CA TRP A 168 -30.52 27.06 -1.80
C TRP A 168 -29.23 26.32 -2.22
N ALA A 169 -28.63 26.68 -3.36
CA ALA A 169 -27.42 26.05 -3.92
C ALA A 169 -26.19 26.97 -3.91
N LYS A 170 -26.38 28.27 -3.63
CA LYS A 170 -25.36 29.31 -3.85
C LYS A 170 -24.12 29.09 -2.98
N ALA A 171 -24.31 28.69 -1.72
CA ALA A 171 -23.21 28.40 -0.80
C ALA A 171 -22.38 27.21 -1.28
N GLN A 172 -23.04 26.13 -1.71
CA GLN A 172 -22.41 24.88 -2.15
C GLN A 172 -21.65 25.08 -3.46
N VAL A 173 -22.25 25.78 -4.44
CA VAL A 173 -21.58 26.15 -5.69
C VAL A 173 -20.36 27.03 -5.41
N SER A 174 -20.48 28.01 -4.52
CA SER A 174 -19.35 28.84 -4.15
C SER A 174 -18.23 28.04 -3.48
N LEU A 175 -18.54 27.11 -2.57
CA LEU A 175 -17.52 26.28 -1.91
C LEU A 175 -16.82 25.37 -2.92
N ALA A 176 -17.60 24.69 -3.76
CA ALA A 176 -17.08 23.81 -4.80
C ALA A 176 -16.14 24.54 -5.76
N PHE A 177 -16.39 25.82 -6.03
CA PHE A 177 -15.49 26.64 -6.84
C PHE A 177 -14.21 27.01 -6.08
N LYS A 178 -14.33 27.45 -4.82
CA LYS A 178 -13.16 27.85 -4.00
C LYS A 178 -12.21 26.71 -3.71
N ASN A 179 -12.73 25.50 -3.47
CA ASN A 179 -11.90 24.33 -3.18
C ASN A 179 -11.37 23.63 -4.46
N GLY A 180 -11.79 24.09 -5.64
CA GLY A 180 -11.35 23.59 -6.94
C GLY A 180 -12.07 22.34 -7.44
N PHE A 181 -13.18 21.92 -6.80
CA PHE A 181 -13.98 20.78 -7.24
C PHE A 181 -14.67 21.08 -8.59
N ILE A 182 -15.19 22.30 -8.74
CA ILE A 182 -15.71 22.82 -10.01
C ILE A 182 -14.86 23.97 -10.54
N ASN A 183 -14.84 24.09 -11.86
CA ASN A 183 -14.23 25.20 -12.57
C ASN A 183 -15.31 26.04 -13.27
N GLY A 184 -15.04 27.33 -13.45
CA GLY A 184 -15.83 28.20 -14.33
C GLY A 184 -15.41 28.03 -15.79
N VAL A 185 -16.34 28.29 -16.72
CA VAL A 185 -16.06 28.39 -18.15
C VAL A 185 -15.77 29.85 -18.46
N GLN A 186 -14.60 30.13 -19.04
CA GLN A 186 -14.24 31.49 -19.45
C GLN A 186 -15.06 31.90 -20.69
N GLY A 187 -15.82 32.97 -20.57
CA GLY A 187 -16.53 33.60 -21.68
C GLY A 187 -15.59 34.36 -22.61
N SER A 188 -16.08 34.69 -23.80
CA SER A 188 -15.37 35.52 -24.78
C SER A 188 -15.06 36.94 -24.27
N ASP A 189 -15.73 37.37 -23.21
CA ASP A 189 -15.54 38.64 -22.49
C ASP A 189 -14.53 38.54 -21.33
N GLY A 190 -13.90 37.36 -21.13
CA GLY A 190 -12.94 37.10 -20.07
C GLY A 190 -13.57 36.79 -18.70
N THR A 191 -14.89 36.77 -18.59
CA THR A 191 -15.60 36.44 -17.34
C THR A 191 -15.66 34.92 -17.13
N LEU A 192 -15.64 34.45 -15.88
CA LEU A 192 -15.87 33.04 -15.56
C LEU A 192 -17.35 32.80 -15.25
N LYS A 193 -17.97 31.81 -15.92
CA LYS A 193 -19.38 31.44 -15.75
C LYS A 193 -19.53 29.98 -15.34
N PHE A 194 -20.41 29.69 -14.40
CA PHE A 194 -20.72 28.33 -13.97
C PHE A 194 -21.89 27.70 -14.75
N LYS A 195 -22.82 28.53 -15.22
CA LYS A 195 -24.07 28.20 -15.92
C LYS A 195 -25.01 27.29 -15.11
N PRO A 196 -25.52 27.76 -13.96
CA PRO A 196 -26.20 26.91 -12.99
C PRO A 196 -27.46 26.21 -13.49
N LYS A 197 -28.19 26.83 -14.43
CA LYS A 197 -29.47 26.32 -14.94
C LYS A 197 -29.34 25.40 -16.16
N GLU A 198 -28.16 25.29 -16.74
CA GLU A 198 -27.93 24.31 -17.81
C GLU A 198 -28.00 22.89 -17.25
N HIS A 199 -28.43 21.93 -18.07
CA HIS A 199 -28.47 20.53 -17.66
C HIS A 199 -27.05 19.97 -17.53
N ALA A 200 -26.85 19.17 -16.49
CA ALA A 200 -25.63 18.42 -16.27
C ALA A 200 -25.49 17.30 -17.33
N GLU A 201 -24.42 17.37 -18.10
CA GLU A 201 -24.04 16.33 -19.05
C GLU A 201 -23.41 15.12 -18.33
N ARG A 202 -23.57 13.92 -18.89
CA ARG A 202 -22.97 12.67 -18.36
C ARG A 202 -21.46 12.75 -18.13
N GLN A 203 -20.74 13.44 -19.02
CA GLN A 203 -19.30 13.67 -18.85
C GLN A 203 -18.95 14.56 -17.64
N ALA A 204 -19.83 15.51 -17.27
CA ALA A 204 -19.62 16.34 -16.09
C ALA A 204 -19.78 15.53 -14.80
N LEU A 205 -20.79 14.64 -14.74
CA LEU A 205 -20.94 13.72 -13.63
C LEU A 205 -19.76 12.75 -13.53
N ALA A 206 -19.32 12.16 -14.65
CA ALA A 206 -18.18 11.25 -14.63
C ALA A 206 -16.93 11.93 -14.08
N ARG A 207 -16.62 13.15 -14.53
CA ARG A 207 -15.52 13.93 -13.97
C ARG A 207 -15.70 14.16 -12.46
N LEU A 208 -16.85 14.66 -12.02
CA LEU A 208 -17.06 14.98 -10.59
C LEU A 208 -17.13 13.75 -9.69
N ALA A 209 -17.68 12.63 -10.17
CA ALA A 209 -17.70 11.35 -9.45
C ALA A 209 -16.29 10.78 -9.32
N TYR A 210 -15.45 10.92 -10.35
CA TYR A 210 -14.05 10.53 -10.29
C TYR A 210 -13.28 11.39 -9.28
N GLU A 211 -13.42 12.71 -9.34
CA GLU A 211 -12.79 13.63 -8.38
C GLU A 211 -13.28 13.36 -6.94
N PHE A 212 -14.57 13.05 -6.79
CA PHE A 212 -15.16 12.67 -5.52
C PHE A 212 -14.55 11.36 -4.98
N LYS A 213 -14.38 10.34 -5.83
CA LYS A 213 -13.82 9.04 -5.45
C LYS A 213 -12.32 9.14 -5.13
N THR A 214 -11.55 9.81 -5.98
CA THR A 214 -10.08 9.79 -5.95
C THR A 214 -9.50 10.87 -5.03
N ASN A 215 -10.12 12.06 -4.96
CA ASN A 215 -9.55 13.24 -4.32
C ASN A 215 -10.41 13.77 -3.16
N LYS A 216 -11.24 12.93 -2.54
CA LYS A 216 -12.18 13.31 -1.46
C LYS A 216 -11.53 14.14 -0.36
N SER A 217 -10.44 13.62 0.21
CA SER A 217 -9.73 14.24 1.33
C SER A 217 -9.19 15.62 0.97
N VAL A 218 -8.68 15.80 -0.25
CA VAL A 218 -8.15 17.09 -0.74
C VAL A 218 -9.22 18.18 -0.69
N TYR A 219 -10.43 17.90 -1.16
CA TYR A 219 -11.51 18.89 -1.17
C TYR A 219 -12.08 19.16 0.23
N VAL A 220 -12.16 18.12 1.07
CA VAL A 220 -12.60 18.26 2.47
C VAL A 220 -11.59 19.12 3.26
N GLU A 221 -10.29 18.84 3.16
CA GLU A 221 -9.25 19.59 3.88
C GLU A 221 -9.14 21.04 3.38
N LYS A 222 -9.17 21.27 2.07
CA LYS A 222 -9.23 22.65 1.53
C LYS A 222 -10.45 23.40 2.05
N SER A 223 -11.59 22.74 2.18
CA SER A 223 -12.82 23.35 2.71
C SER A 223 -12.71 23.68 4.19
N LYS A 224 -12.05 22.82 4.99
CA LYS A 224 -11.72 23.11 6.40
C LYS A 224 -10.76 24.28 6.55
N GLN A 225 -9.73 24.36 5.71
CA GLN A 225 -8.78 25.47 5.68
C GLN A 225 -9.46 26.80 5.35
N LEU A 226 -10.30 26.82 4.30
CA LEU A 226 -11.09 28.01 3.94
C LEU A 226 -11.98 28.48 5.11
N LEU A 227 -12.59 27.54 5.83
CA LEU A 227 -13.40 27.86 7.01
C LEU A 227 -12.55 28.40 8.17
N ALA A 228 -11.39 27.79 8.44
CA ALA A 228 -10.46 28.25 9.46
C ALA A 228 -9.94 29.67 9.18
N GLU A 229 -9.56 29.96 7.93
CA GLU A 229 -9.15 31.29 7.49
C GLU A 229 -10.26 32.31 7.71
N GLU A 230 -11.50 31.98 7.35
CA GLU A 230 -12.64 32.89 7.53
C GLU A 230 -12.96 33.14 9.01
N LEU A 231 -12.90 32.10 9.85
CA LEU A 231 -13.06 32.22 11.31
C LEU A 231 -11.94 33.05 11.96
N ASN A 232 -10.77 33.09 11.34
CA ASN A 232 -9.61 33.84 11.82
C ASN A 232 -9.57 35.31 11.34
N LYS A 233 -10.31 35.70 10.30
CA LYS A 233 -10.37 37.09 9.79
C LYS A 233 -10.94 38.12 10.78
N GLY A 234 -11.49 37.67 11.91
CA GLY A 234 -11.97 38.52 13.01
C GLY A 234 -11.08 38.54 14.26
N LYS A 235 -9.99 37.76 14.30
CA LYS A 235 -9.02 37.77 15.43
C LYS A 235 -7.84 38.66 15.04
N SER A 236 -7.76 39.85 15.64
CA SER A 236 -6.58 40.72 15.50
C SER A 236 -5.34 39.95 15.97
N PRO A 237 -4.21 39.97 15.24
CA PRO A 237 -2.97 39.40 15.72
C PRO A 237 -2.51 40.15 16.97
N GLU A 238 -2.28 39.42 18.05
CA GLU A 238 -1.57 39.91 19.22
C GLU A 238 -0.12 40.21 18.81
N ALA A 239 0.37 41.38 19.24
CA ALA A 239 1.49 42.07 18.63
C ALA A 239 2.82 41.30 18.69
N THR A 240 3.46 41.14 17.53
CA THR A 240 4.89 40.89 17.41
C THR A 240 5.68 42.09 17.97
N PRO A 241 6.68 41.90 18.85
CA PRO A 241 7.55 43.00 19.27
C PRO A 241 8.46 43.43 18.11
N THR A 242 8.36 44.70 17.74
CA THR A 242 9.20 45.38 16.75
C THR A 242 10.67 45.33 17.16
N ALA A 243 11.50 44.66 16.36
CA ALA A 243 12.95 44.74 16.46
C ALA A 243 13.42 46.17 16.14
N THR A 244 14.18 46.74 17.08
CA THR A 244 14.89 48.02 16.94
C THR A 244 16.06 47.84 15.97
N PRO A 245 16.33 48.76 15.03
CA PRO A 245 17.51 48.67 14.17
C PRO A 245 18.76 49.04 14.98
N ALA A 246 19.68 48.09 15.16
CA ALA A 246 21.00 48.35 15.69
C ALA A 246 21.86 49.08 14.63
N THR A 247 22.38 50.24 15.02
CA THR A 247 23.38 51.02 14.31
C THR A 247 24.74 50.33 14.38
N THR A 248 25.42 50.17 13.24
CA THR A 248 26.89 50.04 13.20
C THR A 248 27.47 51.11 12.27
N ASP A 249 28.19 51.99 12.95
CA ASP A 249 29.20 52.97 12.57
C ASP A 249 29.77 52.99 11.14
N ARG A 250 29.96 54.20 10.62
CA ARG A 250 30.93 54.54 9.57
C ARG A 250 31.49 55.95 9.82
N GLY A 251 32.76 56.04 10.22
CA GLY A 251 33.64 57.18 9.90
C GLY A 251 34.52 56.81 8.70
N THR A 252 34.91 57.67 7.76
CA THR A 252 35.02 59.14 7.72
C THR A 252 35.05 59.64 6.25
N SER A 253 34.75 60.94 6.09
CA SER A 253 34.83 61.93 4.99
C SER A 253 35.71 61.66 3.72
N VAL A 254 35.59 62.33 2.56
CA VAL A 254 35.53 63.80 2.26
C VAL A 254 35.05 64.11 0.80
N THR A 255 34.38 65.27 0.62
CA THR A 255 34.25 66.21 -0.56
C THR A 255 33.30 66.00 -1.77
N ALA A 256 32.56 67.08 -2.06
CA ALA A 256 31.69 67.44 -3.21
C ALA A 256 32.50 68.17 -4.35
N PRO A 257 31.94 68.75 -5.46
CA PRO A 257 30.54 69.07 -5.80
C PRO A 257 30.05 68.85 -7.28
N ALA A 258 28.76 69.16 -7.53
CA ALA A 258 27.93 69.11 -8.77
C ALA A 258 28.30 70.23 -9.82
N PRO A 259 27.51 70.60 -10.91
CA PRO A 259 26.16 70.19 -11.40
C PRO A 259 25.89 70.23 -12.96
N GLY A 260 24.63 69.96 -13.40
CA GLY A 260 23.96 70.62 -14.57
C GLY A 260 23.31 69.72 -15.65
N ALA A 261 21.96 69.56 -15.67
CA ALA A 261 20.94 70.09 -16.64
C ALA A 261 20.93 69.43 -18.04
N SER A 262 19.83 69.00 -18.69
CA SER A 262 18.48 69.59 -18.94
C SER A 262 17.51 68.56 -19.59
N GLY A 263 16.18 68.66 -19.36
CA GLY A 263 15.10 67.73 -19.84
C GLY A 263 14.57 68.00 -21.28
N PRO A 264 13.25 67.86 -21.62
CA PRO A 264 12.15 66.99 -21.14
C PRO A 264 11.34 66.29 -22.30
N GLY A 265 10.33 65.44 -22.00
CA GLY A 265 9.17 65.18 -22.92
C GLY A 265 8.67 63.74 -23.16
N THR A 266 7.39 63.48 -22.84
CA THR A 266 6.46 62.38 -23.27
C THR A 266 5.88 62.59 -24.69
N PRO A 267 5.01 61.72 -25.29
CA PRO A 267 4.91 60.25 -25.35
C PRO A 267 4.51 59.66 -26.76
N ALA A 268 4.36 58.33 -26.82
CA ALA A 268 3.35 57.52 -27.58
C ALA A 268 3.61 56.88 -28.98
N SER A 269 3.31 55.56 -28.99
CA SER A 269 2.66 54.70 -30.02
C SER A 269 3.39 54.27 -31.31
N ALA A 270 3.60 52.96 -31.48
CA ALA A 270 2.80 52.08 -32.38
C ALA A 270 3.54 50.76 -32.72
N THR A 271 2.79 49.66 -32.70
CA THR A 271 3.14 48.26 -33.06
C THR A 271 3.61 48.11 -34.53
N PRO A 272 4.32 47.02 -34.90
CA PRO A 272 3.58 45.94 -35.59
C PRO A 272 4.04 44.48 -35.32
N ALA A 273 3.02 43.61 -35.30
CA ALA A 273 2.87 42.22 -35.79
C ALA A 273 3.84 41.07 -35.41
N PRO A 274 3.31 39.82 -35.29
CA PRO A 274 3.99 38.70 -34.62
C PRO A 274 4.62 37.68 -35.58
N ALA A 275 5.75 37.10 -35.15
CA ALA A 275 6.40 35.97 -35.79
C ALA A 275 5.89 34.63 -35.21
N THR A 276 5.67 33.66 -36.09
CA THR A 276 5.21 32.29 -35.82
C THR A 276 6.31 31.46 -35.11
N PRO A 277 6.01 30.64 -34.07
CA PRO A 277 6.99 29.72 -33.51
C PRO A 277 6.99 28.35 -34.22
N ALA A 278 8.16 27.73 -34.25
CA ALA A 278 8.49 26.42 -34.83
C ALA A 278 7.90 25.23 -34.04
N PRO A 279 7.76 24.03 -34.65
CA PRO A 279 7.11 22.89 -34.02
C PRO A 279 8.01 22.21 -32.98
N VAL A 280 7.44 21.95 -31.80
CA VAL A 280 8.05 21.20 -30.70
C VAL A 280 7.82 19.70 -30.88
N THR A 281 8.90 18.93 -30.83
CA THR A 281 8.90 17.45 -30.76
C THR A 281 8.46 17.00 -29.36
N PRO A 282 7.52 16.04 -29.20
CA PRO A 282 7.11 15.57 -27.88
C PRO A 282 8.15 14.61 -27.28
N THR A 283 8.58 14.93 -26.06
CA THR A 283 9.34 14.07 -25.15
C THR A 283 8.47 12.89 -24.69
N PRO A 284 8.96 11.64 -24.66
CA PRO A 284 8.22 10.51 -24.12
C PRO A 284 8.07 10.63 -22.59
N THR A 285 6.85 10.43 -22.09
CA THR A 285 6.50 10.41 -20.67
C THR A 285 6.80 9.03 -20.08
N PRO A 286 7.47 8.90 -18.92
CA PRO A 286 7.67 7.62 -18.25
C PRO A 286 6.34 7.08 -17.70
N THR A 287 6.13 5.78 -17.87
CA THR A 287 4.99 5.00 -17.39
C THR A 287 4.99 4.98 -15.86
N SER A 288 3.89 5.39 -15.22
CA SER A 288 3.70 5.27 -13.78
C SER A 288 3.63 3.81 -13.36
N ALA A 289 4.53 3.37 -12.49
CA ALA A 289 4.47 2.08 -11.82
C ALA A 289 3.21 2.02 -10.91
N PRO A 290 2.51 0.87 -10.83
CA PRO A 290 1.38 0.69 -9.93
C PRO A 290 1.86 0.71 -8.47
N THR A 291 1.05 1.32 -7.60
CA THR A 291 1.20 1.25 -6.14
C THR A 291 1.09 -0.21 -5.68
N PRO A 292 2.01 -0.74 -4.86
CA PRO A 292 1.90 -2.10 -4.35
C PRO A 292 0.66 -2.22 -3.44
N THR A 293 -0.25 -3.13 -3.80
CA THR A 293 -1.32 -3.63 -2.94
C THR A 293 -0.69 -4.58 -1.91
N PRO A 294 -1.15 -4.61 -0.64
CA PRO A 294 -0.68 -5.58 0.34
C PRO A 294 -0.79 -7.00 -0.22
N THR A 295 0.32 -7.73 -0.13
CA THR A 295 0.44 -9.13 -0.52
C THR A 295 -0.48 -10.01 0.33
N SER A 296 -1.10 -11.00 -0.32
CA SER A 296 -1.80 -12.13 0.32
C SER A 296 -0.95 -12.81 1.39
N ALA A 297 -1.59 -13.53 2.32
CA ALA A 297 -0.89 -14.29 3.33
C ALA A 297 0.07 -15.29 2.66
N THR A 298 1.36 -15.05 2.80
CA THR A 298 2.40 -15.93 2.24
C THR A 298 2.29 -17.32 2.88
N PRO A 299 2.53 -18.43 2.16
CA PRO A 299 2.46 -19.77 2.72
C PRO A 299 3.26 -19.90 4.02
N ALA A 300 2.79 -20.75 4.94
CA ALA A 300 3.50 -21.00 6.20
C ALA A 300 4.93 -21.46 5.93
N PRO A 301 5.96 -20.79 6.51
CA PRO A 301 7.32 -21.30 6.48
C PRO A 301 7.36 -22.76 6.94
N ALA A 302 8.30 -23.55 6.42
CA ALA A 302 8.45 -24.94 6.83
C ALA A 302 8.57 -25.05 8.38
N ASN A 303 7.73 -25.89 8.99
CA ASN A 303 7.61 -26.07 10.45
C ASN A 303 7.07 -24.86 11.24
N ALA A 304 6.30 -23.97 10.62
CA ALA A 304 5.56 -22.91 11.30
C ALA A 304 4.05 -23.19 11.35
N LEU A 305 3.42 -22.74 12.43
CA LEU A 305 1.96 -22.63 12.54
C LEU A 305 1.57 -21.19 12.24
N GLN A 306 0.72 -20.98 11.26
CA GLN A 306 0.09 -19.70 10.97
C GLN A 306 -1.32 -19.67 11.54
N VAL A 307 -1.70 -18.50 12.04
CA VAL A 307 -3.05 -18.19 12.52
C VAL A 307 -3.56 -17.07 11.63
N VAL A 308 -4.71 -17.27 11.00
CA VAL A 308 -5.35 -16.31 10.10
C VAL A 308 -6.69 -15.89 10.71
N VAL A 309 -6.91 -14.58 10.80
CA VAL A 309 -8.13 -13.95 11.31
C VAL A 309 -8.60 -12.95 10.27
N LYS A 310 -9.84 -13.11 9.78
CA LYS A 310 -10.42 -12.25 8.73
C LYS A 310 -9.53 -12.13 7.48
N GLY A 311 -8.90 -13.23 7.07
CA GLY A 311 -8.02 -13.28 5.89
C GLY A 311 -6.60 -12.78 6.11
N GLU A 312 -6.28 -12.18 7.27
CA GLU A 312 -4.94 -11.69 7.57
C GLU A 312 -4.22 -12.62 8.55
N ILE A 313 -2.91 -12.84 8.36
CA ILE A 313 -2.09 -13.52 9.37
C ILE A 313 -2.14 -12.68 10.66
N SER A 314 -2.55 -13.30 11.76
CA SER A 314 -2.65 -12.69 13.08
C SER A 314 -1.87 -13.48 14.11
N ASP A 315 -1.37 -12.80 15.12
CA ASP A 315 -0.79 -13.40 16.33
C ASP A 315 -1.51 -12.95 17.60
N ALA A 316 -2.75 -12.47 17.45
CA ALA A 316 -3.60 -12.12 18.58
C ALA A 316 -5.11 -12.27 18.30
N ILE A 317 -5.85 -12.36 19.40
CA ILE A 317 -7.31 -12.28 19.49
C ILE A 317 -7.70 -11.34 20.63
N TYR A 318 -8.98 -10.96 20.68
CA TYR A 318 -9.49 -10.05 21.71
C TYR A 318 -10.27 -10.76 22.82
N VAL A 319 -10.12 -10.26 24.04
CA VAL A 319 -10.80 -10.78 25.24
C VAL A 319 -12.32 -10.65 25.08
N GLU A 320 -13.05 -11.70 25.47
CA GLU A 320 -14.51 -11.80 25.42
C GLU A 320 -15.09 -11.73 23.99
N GLU A 321 -14.25 -11.86 22.96
CA GLU A 321 -14.66 -11.84 21.56
C GLU A 321 -14.48 -13.22 20.91
N PRO A 322 -15.59 -13.92 20.58
CA PRO A 322 -15.52 -15.12 19.77
C PRO A 322 -14.88 -14.82 18.42
N THR A 323 -13.67 -15.32 18.23
CA THR A 323 -12.85 -15.06 17.06
C THR A 323 -12.72 -16.34 16.24
N GLU A 324 -13.22 -16.32 15.02
CA GLU A 324 -12.93 -17.37 14.05
C GLU A 324 -11.46 -17.27 13.62
N VAL A 325 -10.74 -18.38 13.79
CA VAL A 325 -9.33 -18.54 13.48
C VAL A 325 -9.20 -19.68 12.49
N ILE A 326 -8.47 -19.44 11.40
CA ILE A 326 -8.00 -20.48 10.50
C ILE A 326 -6.54 -20.76 10.85
N PHE A 327 -6.27 -21.97 11.29
CA PHE A 327 -4.91 -22.46 11.48
C PHE A 327 -4.41 -23.01 10.16
N ARG A 328 -3.18 -22.65 9.76
CA ARG A 328 -2.50 -23.18 8.57
C ARG A 328 -1.12 -23.72 8.95
N SER A 329 -0.74 -24.88 8.44
CA SER A 329 0.59 -25.44 8.64
C SER A 329 1.04 -26.25 7.43
N SER A 330 2.24 -25.96 6.93
CA SER A 330 2.85 -26.72 5.84
C SER A 330 3.34 -28.06 6.36
N ILE A 331 2.79 -29.17 5.86
CA ILE A 331 3.11 -30.52 6.35
C ILE A 331 3.63 -31.39 5.20
N ASN A 332 4.95 -31.60 5.21
CA ASN A 332 5.64 -32.47 4.25
C ASN A 332 5.61 -33.93 4.70
N ALA A 333 4.45 -34.57 4.69
CA ALA A 333 4.30 -35.98 5.00
C ALA A 333 3.66 -36.78 3.85
N PRO A 334 4.13 -38.01 3.55
CA PRO A 334 3.56 -38.82 2.48
C PRO A 334 2.21 -39.44 2.89
N GLY A 335 1.17 -39.17 2.09
CA GLY A 335 -0.17 -39.74 2.27
C GLY A 335 -1.07 -38.96 3.24
N THR A 336 -2.26 -39.47 3.51
CA THR A 336 -3.21 -38.85 4.45
C THR A 336 -2.67 -38.94 5.88
N VAL A 337 -2.20 -37.83 6.43
CA VAL A 337 -1.76 -37.73 7.81
C VAL A 337 -2.81 -37.08 8.69
N ILE A 338 -2.90 -37.53 9.96
CA ILE A 338 -3.73 -36.87 10.96
C ILE A 338 -2.88 -35.74 11.56
N ALA A 339 -3.22 -34.52 11.22
CA ALA A 339 -2.62 -33.32 11.77
C ALA A 339 -3.61 -32.60 12.69
N SER A 340 -3.11 -31.96 13.74
CA SER A 340 -3.95 -31.21 14.69
C SER A 340 -3.18 -30.11 15.38
N VAL A 341 -3.88 -29.04 15.76
CA VAL A 341 -3.34 -27.99 16.62
C VAL A 341 -3.76 -28.27 18.05
N TYR A 342 -2.78 -28.20 18.94
CA TYR A 342 -2.96 -28.37 20.38
C TYR A 342 -2.59 -27.09 21.11
N GLN A 343 -3.31 -26.82 22.20
CA GLN A 343 -2.81 -25.94 23.23
C GLN A 343 -1.74 -26.70 24.03
N VAL A 344 -0.60 -26.07 24.27
CA VAL A 344 0.52 -26.64 25.02
C VAL A 344 0.89 -25.75 26.21
N ASP A 345 1.60 -26.29 27.19
CA ASP A 345 2.24 -25.47 28.23
C ASP A 345 3.59 -24.90 27.75
N ASP A 346 4.28 -24.13 28.60
CA ASP A 346 5.58 -23.53 28.27
C ASP A 346 6.69 -24.57 28.01
N SER A 347 6.48 -25.84 28.39
CA SER A 347 7.40 -26.95 28.10
C SER A 347 7.08 -27.67 26.79
N GLY A 348 6.02 -27.26 26.07
CA GLY A 348 5.53 -27.92 24.86
C GLY A 348 4.67 -29.15 25.15
N LYS A 349 4.24 -29.36 26.40
CA LYS A 349 3.38 -30.50 26.75
C LYS A 349 1.93 -30.17 26.41
N VAL A 350 1.27 -31.09 25.71
CA VAL A 350 -0.15 -30.97 25.32
C VAL A 350 -1.07 -30.80 26.53
N ILE A 351 -1.92 -29.78 26.46
CA ILE A 351 -3.00 -29.47 27.42
C ILE A 351 -4.33 -29.96 26.84
N SER A 352 -4.68 -29.52 25.63
CA SER A 352 -5.95 -29.81 24.96
C SER A 352 -5.80 -29.73 23.45
N GLN A 353 -6.62 -30.47 22.71
CA GLN A 353 -6.73 -30.32 21.25
C GLN A 353 -7.64 -29.15 20.92
N ILE A 354 -7.23 -28.30 19.99
CA ILE A 354 -8.02 -27.17 19.49
C ILE A 354 -8.80 -27.59 18.24
N ILE A 355 -8.11 -28.11 17.22
CA ILE A 355 -8.73 -28.47 15.95
C ILE A 355 -7.88 -29.52 15.21
N SER A 356 -8.52 -30.30 14.35
CA SER A 356 -7.83 -31.11 13.34
C SER A 356 -7.55 -30.29 12.09
N LEU A 357 -6.45 -30.57 11.40
CA LEU A 357 -6.09 -29.90 10.15
C LEU A 357 -6.32 -30.85 8.95
N TYR A 358 -6.67 -30.27 7.81
CA TYR A 358 -7.06 -30.95 6.58
C TYR A 358 -6.41 -30.29 5.35
N ASP A 359 -6.08 -31.09 4.34
CA ASP A 359 -5.52 -30.69 3.02
C ASP A 359 -6.49 -31.23 1.96
N ASP A 360 -7.75 -30.77 2.04
CA ASP A 360 -8.94 -31.32 1.38
C ASP A 360 -9.69 -30.32 0.50
N GLY A 361 -9.22 -29.07 0.36
CA GLY A 361 -9.82 -28.05 -0.48
C GLY A 361 -11.20 -27.57 -0.02
N LEU A 362 -11.61 -27.82 1.24
CA LEU A 362 -12.91 -27.42 1.75
C LEU A 362 -12.88 -26.10 2.54
N GLU A 363 -13.69 -25.13 2.11
CA GLU A 363 -13.87 -23.84 2.79
C GLU A 363 -14.31 -23.99 4.26
N ALA A 364 -15.06 -25.07 4.56
CA ALA A 364 -15.47 -25.43 5.91
C ALA A 364 -14.27 -25.65 6.86
N HIS A 365 -13.14 -26.13 6.33
CA HIS A 365 -11.89 -26.31 7.06
C HIS A 365 -10.93 -25.12 6.90
N GLY A 366 -11.29 -24.13 6.10
CA GLY A 366 -10.42 -23.00 5.76
C GLY A 366 -9.29 -23.37 4.81
N ASP A 367 -9.45 -24.48 4.10
CA ASP A 367 -8.53 -24.98 3.08
C ASP A 367 -9.09 -24.69 1.69
N SER A 368 -8.26 -24.17 0.79
CA SER A 368 -8.71 -23.70 -0.53
C SER A 368 -8.25 -24.58 -1.69
N LEU A 369 -7.25 -25.43 -1.48
CA LEU A 369 -6.71 -26.30 -2.52
C LEU A 369 -6.56 -27.71 -1.95
N GLU A 370 -7.19 -28.69 -2.59
CA GLU A 370 -7.01 -30.08 -2.19
C GLU A 370 -5.57 -30.53 -2.49
N ALA A 371 -4.95 -31.17 -1.50
CA ALA A 371 -3.67 -31.83 -1.62
C ALA A 371 -2.51 -30.94 -2.09
N ASP A 372 -2.45 -29.67 -1.69
CA ASP A 372 -1.33 -28.75 -1.98
C ASP A 372 -0.21 -28.82 -0.91
N GLY A 373 -0.47 -29.49 0.22
CA GLY A 373 0.46 -29.67 1.34
C GLY A 373 0.34 -28.61 2.44
N LEU A 374 -0.60 -27.67 2.32
CA LEU A 374 -0.93 -26.65 3.31
C LEU A 374 -2.16 -27.07 4.11
N TYR A 375 -1.94 -27.72 5.24
CA TYR A 375 -3.04 -28.22 6.06
C TYR A 375 -3.70 -27.10 6.84
N SER A 376 -5.02 -27.01 6.76
CA SER A 376 -5.82 -25.95 7.38
C SER A 376 -6.93 -26.47 8.30
N GLY A 377 -7.29 -25.69 9.31
CA GLY A 377 -8.40 -26.01 10.21
C GLY A 377 -9.02 -24.76 10.82
N LYS A 378 -10.34 -24.66 10.75
CA LYS A 378 -11.12 -23.52 11.26
C LYS A 378 -11.68 -23.81 12.66
N ALA A 379 -11.45 -22.89 13.59
CA ALA A 379 -11.96 -22.97 14.96
C ALA A 379 -12.42 -21.60 15.46
N VAL A 380 -13.29 -21.57 16.47
CA VAL A 380 -13.65 -20.34 17.18
C VAL A 380 -12.97 -20.34 18.54
N LEU A 381 -12.12 -19.35 18.79
CA LEU A 381 -11.48 -19.14 20.08
C LEU A 381 -12.21 -18.05 20.86
N THR A 382 -12.30 -18.18 22.18
CA THR A 382 -12.85 -17.15 23.06
C THR A 382 -12.15 -17.22 24.39
N GLU A 383 -11.46 -16.14 24.75
CA GLU A 383 -10.66 -16.06 25.97
C GLU A 383 -11.21 -14.98 26.89
N SER A 384 -11.24 -15.25 28.20
CA SER A 384 -11.89 -14.36 29.19
C SER A 384 -10.92 -13.41 29.89
N THR A 385 -9.62 -13.59 29.70
CA THR A 385 -8.57 -12.82 30.38
C THR A 385 -7.44 -12.46 29.43
N GLU A 386 -6.83 -11.29 29.61
CA GLU A 386 -5.61 -10.93 28.86
C GLU A 386 -4.45 -11.86 29.22
N GLY A 387 -3.57 -12.08 28.25
CA GLY A 387 -2.41 -12.96 28.37
C GLY A 387 -2.00 -13.52 27.02
N TYR A 388 -1.65 -14.80 26.99
CA TYR A 388 -1.38 -15.54 25.76
C TYR A 388 -1.72 -17.02 25.92
N ILE A 389 -1.93 -17.70 24.80
CA ILE A 389 -2.03 -19.15 24.72
C ILE A 389 -0.93 -19.69 23.81
N ASN A 390 -0.31 -20.80 24.22
CA ASN A 390 0.72 -21.47 23.43
C ASN A 390 0.05 -22.55 22.57
N LEU A 391 0.26 -22.48 21.26
CA LEU A 391 -0.35 -23.36 20.26
C LEU A 391 0.76 -24.07 19.48
N GLN A 392 0.55 -25.34 19.12
CA GLN A 392 1.53 -26.10 18.36
C GLN A 392 0.83 -27.13 17.48
N ALA A 393 1.29 -27.24 16.23
CA ALA A 393 0.82 -28.26 15.30
C ALA A 393 1.56 -29.58 15.54
N PHE A 394 0.84 -30.69 15.39
CA PHE A 394 1.35 -32.05 15.52
C PHE A 394 0.90 -32.89 14.33
N VAL A 395 1.76 -33.82 13.91
CA VAL A 395 1.44 -34.92 13.01
C VAL A 395 1.50 -36.22 13.81
N GLY A 396 0.34 -36.82 14.09
CA GLY A 396 0.21 -37.84 15.13
C GLY A 396 0.68 -37.29 16.48
N ASP A 397 1.66 -37.95 17.11
CA ASP A 397 2.24 -37.54 18.40
C ASP A 397 3.53 -36.71 18.27
N VAL A 398 3.93 -36.35 17.04
CA VAL A 398 5.18 -35.63 16.77
C VAL A 398 4.88 -34.16 16.50
N PRO A 399 5.49 -33.21 17.21
CA PRO A 399 5.36 -31.80 16.89
C PRO A 399 5.84 -31.52 15.46
N SER A 400 4.99 -30.86 14.66
CA SER A 400 5.28 -30.45 13.29
C SER A 400 5.52 -28.95 13.15
N SER A 401 5.28 -28.16 14.21
CA SER A 401 5.64 -26.75 14.26
C SER A 401 6.40 -26.38 15.53
N THR A 402 7.03 -25.20 15.52
CA THR A 402 7.41 -24.51 16.75
C THR A 402 6.16 -24.09 17.54
N VAL A 403 6.35 -23.74 18.83
CA VAL A 403 5.26 -23.18 19.66
C VAL A 403 4.94 -21.77 19.18
N PHE A 404 3.69 -21.56 18.80
CA PHE A 404 3.12 -20.27 18.42
C PHE A 404 2.42 -19.63 19.62
N LYS A 405 2.85 -18.45 20.03
CA LYS A 405 2.21 -17.68 21.11
C LYS A 405 1.12 -16.76 20.54
N LEU A 406 -0.14 -17.12 20.75
CA LEU A 406 -1.27 -16.27 20.39
C LEU A 406 -1.61 -15.34 21.55
N SER A 407 -1.48 -14.03 21.35
CA SER A 407 -1.78 -13.02 22.38
C SER A 407 -3.29 -12.83 22.57
N VAL A 408 -3.73 -12.65 23.80
CA VAL A 408 -5.11 -12.32 24.13
C VAL A 408 -5.13 -10.92 24.72
N MET A 409 -5.79 -9.98 24.05
CA MET A 409 -5.68 -8.55 24.36
C MET A 409 -7.04 -7.88 24.49
N LYS A 410 -7.13 -6.79 25.25
CA LYS A 410 -8.33 -5.91 25.23
C LYS A 410 -8.25 -4.85 24.14
N HIS A 411 -9.40 -4.39 23.69
CA HIS A 411 -9.44 -3.18 22.88
C HIS A 411 -9.04 -1.93 23.69
N LEU A 412 -8.39 -0.98 23.01
CA LEU A 412 -8.13 0.38 23.45
C LEU A 412 -9.42 1.19 23.34
N THR A 413 -9.75 1.92 24.40
CA THR A 413 -10.90 2.83 24.38
C THR A 413 -10.56 4.12 23.62
N ASP A 414 -11.58 4.80 23.08
CA ASP A 414 -11.38 6.13 22.45
C ASP A 414 -10.68 7.13 23.38
N GLU A 415 -10.95 7.03 24.69
CA GLU A 415 -10.29 7.83 25.71
C GLU A 415 -8.79 7.50 25.80
N GLN A 416 -8.42 6.21 25.87
CA GLN A 416 -7.02 5.78 25.87
C GLN A 416 -6.28 6.21 24.60
N LEU A 417 -6.94 6.17 23.45
CA LEU A 417 -6.38 6.64 22.18
C LEU A 417 -6.17 8.16 22.17
N ALA A 418 -7.11 8.94 22.71
CA ALA A 418 -6.97 10.39 22.82
C ALA A 418 -5.86 10.80 23.80
N GLN A 419 -5.70 10.07 24.90
CA GLN A 419 -4.68 10.36 25.91
C GLN A 419 -3.25 10.31 25.37
N THR A 420 -2.98 9.47 24.36
CA THR A 420 -1.65 9.43 23.71
C THR A 420 -1.21 10.80 23.17
N GLU A 421 -2.12 11.53 22.52
CA GLU A 421 -1.84 12.85 21.95
C GLU A 421 -1.71 13.92 23.04
N ILE A 422 -2.49 13.81 24.12
CA ILE A 422 -2.44 14.73 25.25
C ILE A 422 -1.09 14.62 25.97
N ILE A 423 -0.66 13.40 26.32
CA ILE A 423 0.62 13.17 26.98
C ILE A 423 1.78 13.63 26.10
N GLU A 424 1.75 13.33 24.80
CA GLU A 424 2.78 13.78 23.87
C GLU A 424 2.90 15.31 23.82
N ASN A 425 1.79 16.02 23.56
CA ASN A 425 1.78 17.48 23.46
C ASN A 425 2.22 18.16 24.77
N ASN A 426 1.79 17.62 25.91
CA ASN A 426 2.20 18.11 27.22
C ASN A 426 3.69 17.86 27.48
N THR A 427 4.22 16.71 27.04
CA THR A 427 5.64 16.38 27.14
C THR A 427 6.49 17.33 26.32
N GLN A 428 6.12 17.59 25.06
CA GLN A 428 6.82 18.55 24.21
C GLN A 428 6.81 19.95 24.83
N SER A 429 5.62 20.41 25.26
CA SER A 429 5.46 21.72 25.90
C SER A 429 6.30 21.86 27.17
N LYS A 430 6.39 20.77 27.96
CA LYS A 430 7.18 20.72 29.18
C LYS A 430 8.69 20.78 28.88
N LEU A 431 9.14 20.02 27.89
CA LEU A 431 10.53 20.03 27.43
C LEU A 431 10.92 21.43 26.96
N ASP A 432 10.12 22.06 26.11
CA ASP A 432 10.40 23.40 25.57
C ASP A 432 10.47 24.46 26.68
N GLN A 433 9.55 24.40 27.65
CA GLN A 433 9.54 25.27 28.81
C GLN A 433 10.83 25.13 29.63
N LEU A 434 11.23 23.89 29.94
CA LEU A 434 12.40 23.62 30.77
C LEU A 434 13.71 23.89 30.04
N ALA A 435 13.77 23.61 28.73
CA ALA A 435 14.92 23.92 27.90
C ALA A 435 15.17 25.42 27.86
N THR A 436 14.11 26.22 27.69
CA THR A 436 14.16 27.69 27.77
C THR A 436 14.58 28.16 29.16
N SER A 437 14.02 27.57 30.21
CA SER A 437 14.27 28.00 31.60
C SER A 437 15.69 27.69 32.07
N TYR A 438 16.28 26.56 31.67
CA TYR A 438 17.59 26.15 32.13
C TYR A 438 18.73 26.53 31.18
N GLY A 439 18.44 26.78 29.89
CA GLY A 439 19.47 26.90 28.86
C GLY A 439 20.31 25.62 28.73
N ASN A 440 19.79 24.48 29.18
CA ASN A 440 20.45 23.19 29.20
C ASN A 440 19.44 22.10 28.86
N LEU A 441 19.54 21.57 27.64
CA LEU A 441 18.61 20.58 27.11
C LEU A 441 18.67 19.25 27.87
N GLN A 442 19.85 18.80 28.29
CA GLN A 442 19.99 17.55 29.04
C GLN A 442 19.25 17.61 30.37
N LYS A 443 19.44 18.69 31.13
CA LYS A 443 18.70 18.93 32.37
C LYS A 443 17.19 19.03 32.12
N ALA A 444 16.79 19.69 31.03
CA ALA A 444 15.39 19.79 30.66
C ALA A 444 14.75 18.43 30.35
N LYS A 445 15.50 17.50 29.73
CA LYS A 445 15.05 16.12 29.49
C LYS A 445 14.88 15.36 30.80
N GLU A 446 15.87 15.41 31.69
CA GLU A 446 15.82 14.74 33.00
C GLU A 446 14.61 15.19 33.85
N GLU A 447 14.37 16.50 33.90
CA GLU A 447 13.23 17.08 34.64
C GLU A 447 11.88 16.83 33.93
N THR A 448 11.87 16.75 32.60
CA THR A 448 10.68 16.33 31.84
C THR A 448 10.33 14.87 32.11
N VAL A 449 11.32 13.96 32.15
CA VAL A 449 11.11 12.55 32.49
C VAL A 449 10.65 12.38 33.93
N ALA A 450 11.23 13.12 34.87
CA ALA A 450 10.76 13.13 36.26
C ALA A 450 9.30 13.58 36.35
N TRP A 451 8.89 14.59 35.58
CA TRP A 451 7.49 15.03 35.49
C TRP A 451 6.59 13.96 34.84
N LEU A 452 7.03 13.33 33.75
CA LEU A 452 6.32 12.25 33.07
C LEU A 452 6.00 11.10 34.02
N GLN A 453 6.97 10.69 34.83
CA GLN A 453 6.82 9.61 35.81
C GLN A 453 5.80 9.93 36.94
N THR A 454 5.33 11.18 37.03
CA THR A 454 4.24 11.58 37.95
C THR A 454 2.85 11.61 37.29
N GLN A 455 2.75 11.45 35.97
CA GLN A 455 1.47 11.38 35.28
C GLN A 455 0.80 10.02 35.52
N ALA A 456 -0.52 10.01 35.69
CA ALA A 456 -1.25 8.80 36.09
C ALA A 456 -1.28 7.73 34.99
N GLU A 457 -1.25 8.18 33.74
CA GLU A 457 -1.32 7.38 32.52
C GLU A 457 0.05 6.82 32.11
N VAL A 458 1.14 7.33 32.69
CA VAL A 458 2.52 6.96 32.34
C VAL A 458 3.02 5.93 33.33
N GLU A 459 3.29 4.74 32.85
CA GLU A 459 3.78 3.63 33.66
C GLU A 459 5.30 3.70 33.84
N HIS A 460 6.02 3.97 32.75
CA HIS A 460 7.47 4.17 32.74
C HIS A 460 7.83 5.32 31.81
N ALA A 461 8.86 6.07 32.16
CA ALA A 461 9.48 7.05 31.29
C ALA A 461 11.00 7.03 31.44
N GLY A 462 11.69 7.43 30.39
CA GLY A 462 13.13 7.46 30.37
C GLY A 462 13.70 8.31 29.26
N ILE A 463 15.03 8.34 29.21
CA ILE A 463 15.80 9.00 28.17
C ILE A 463 16.56 7.92 27.42
N SER A 464 16.62 8.02 26.10
CA SER A 464 17.46 7.21 25.24
C SER A 464 18.94 7.34 25.61
N GLY A 465 19.76 6.35 25.22
CA GLY A 465 21.18 6.30 25.57
C GLY A 465 21.92 7.62 25.31
N GLU A 466 22.89 7.96 26.18
CA GLU A 466 23.70 9.19 26.12
C GLU A 466 22.92 10.52 26.08
N GLY A 467 21.74 10.56 26.71
CA GLY A 467 20.96 11.81 26.80
C GLY A 467 20.17 12.12 25.53
N GLY A 468 19.77 11.09 24.79
CA GLY A 468 19.05 11.18 23.52
C GLY A 468 17.59 11.62 23.64
N SER A 469 16.70 10.99 22.88
CA SER A 469 15.25 11.27 22.91
C SER A 469 14.58 10.90 24.24
N ILE A 470 13.36 11.39 24.46
CA ILE A 470 12.53 11.01 25.62
C ILE A 470 11.58 9.91 25.19
N TRP A 471 11.38 8.89 26.02
CA TRP A 471 10.43 7.82 25.78
C TRP A 471 9.55 7.57 27.00
N TYR A 472 8.37 7.01 26.78
CA TYR A 472 7.44 6.60 27.82
C TYR A 472 6.59 5.41 27.38
N LEU A 473 6.21 4.57 28.36
CA LEU A 473 5.22 3.51 28.23
C LEU A 473 3.95 3.96 28.95
N LEU A 474 2.84 3.99 28.23
CA LEU A 474 1.53 4.23 28.82
C LEU A 474 0.98 2.95 29.48
N ASP A 475 0.13 3.10 30.48
CA ASP A 475 -0.50 1.98 31.23
C ASP A 475 -1.31 1.01 30.34
N ASN A 476 -1.81 1.53 29.21
CA ASN A 476 -2.52 0.80 28.17
C ASN A 476 -1.59 -0.03 27.24
N GLY A 477 -0.27 0.09 27.40
CA GLY A 477 0.75 -0.64 26.65
C GLY A 477 1.31 0.08 25.42
N ILE A 478 0.83 1.29 25.11
CA ILE A 478 1.33 2.06 23.96
C ILE A 478 2.70 2.66 24.27
N LEU A 479 3.62 2.44 23.34
CA LEU A 479 4.96 3.00 23.31
C LEU A 479 4.92 4.42 22.72
N GLY A 480 5.34 5.41 23.49
CA GLY A 480 5.39 6.81 23.07
C GLY A 480 6.73 7.49 23.31
N GLY A 481 6.97 8.63 22.64
CA GLY A 481 8.20 9.39 22.84
C GLY A 481 8.23 10.74 22.13
N ILE A 482 9.26 11.52 22.46
CA ILE A 482 9.59 12.79 21.81
C ILE A 482 11.01 12.70 21.30
N SER A 483 11.16 12.83 19.97
CA SER A 483 12.45 12.98 19.34
C SER A 483 13.11 14.26 19.83
N ALA A 484 14.28 14.14 20.45
CA ALA A 484 15.02 15.26 21.00
C ALA A 484 16.52 15.08 20.73
N ALA A 485 16.86 14.81 19.46
CA ALA A 485 18.24 14.65 19.03
C ALA A 485 19.09 15.91 19.35
N PRO A 486 20.43 15.82 19.36
CA PRO A 486 21.28 17.00 19.48
C PRO A 486 21.13 17.94 18.27
N GLU A 487 21.37 19.24 18.50
CA GLU A 487 21.52 20.23 17.41
C GLU A 487 22.64 19.81 16.43
N ASN A 488 22.55 20.24 15.17
CA ASN A 488 23.52 19.91 14.10
C ASN A 488 23.59 18.43 13.67
N THR A 489 22.59 17.64 14.03
CA THR A 489 22.43 16.26 13.54
C THR A 489 21.31 16.20 12.50
N LYS A 490 21.27 15.11 11.72
CA LYS A 490 20.15 14.83 10.80
C LYS A 490 18.79 14.81 11.50
N GLY A 491 18.76 14.65 12.83
CA GLY A 491 17.56 14.70 13.67
C GLY A 491 16.91 16.08 13.82
N LEU A 492 17.65 17.20 13.69
CA LEU A 492 17.13 18.55 14.00
C LEU A 492 17.66 19.71 13.14
N SER A 493 18.76 19.56 12.37
CA SER A 493 19.44 20.72 11.75
C SER A 493 19.19 20.90 10.26
N SER A 494 19.07 22.18 9.85
CA SER A 494 19.04 22.66 8.46
C SER A 494 20.32 23.41 8.03
N THR A 495 21.39 23.47 8.84
CA THR A 495 22.58 24.28 8.48
C THR A 495 23.95 23.74 8.94
N VAL A 496 24.89 23.88 7.99
CA VAL A 496 26.37 23.97 8.03
C VAL A 496 27.22 22.67 7.94
N GLU A 497 28.07 22.66 6.91
CA GLU A 497 29.21 21.76 6.67
C GLU A 497 30.28 21.92 7.77
N GLU A 498 30.43 20.94 8.65
CA GLU A 498 31.65 20.77 9.45
C GLU A 498 32.31 19.43 9.11
N ALA A 499 33.58 19.50 8.72
CA ALA A 499 34.39 18.35 8.34
C ALA A 499 34.57 17.34 9.48
N ALA A 500 34.75 16.07 9.10
CA ALA A 500 34.99 14.94 9.99
C ALA A 500 36.17 15.16 10.96
N SER A 501 36.04 14.61 12.18
CA SER A 501 37.08 14.60 13.22
C SER A 501 38.23 13.66 12.88
N SER A 502 39.44 13.97 13.39
CA SER A 502 40.71 13.31 13.05
C SER A 502 41.00 11.97 13.73
N THR A 503 40.05 11.41 14.50
CA THR A 503 40.18 10.06 15.09
C THR A 503 39.34 9.05 14.32
N ALA A 504 39.88 8.56 13.20
CA ALA A 504 39.24 7.52 12.40
C ALA A 504 39.38 6.14 13.08
N LEU A 505 38.26 5.45 13.26
CA LEU A 505 38.24 4.00 13.54
C LEU A 505 38.64 3.25 12.27
N ALA A 506 39.27 2.09 12.41
CA ALA A 506 39.61 1.23 11.27
C ALA A 506 38.33 0.65 10.65
N ALA A 507 38.28 0.54 9.33
CA ALA A 507 37.10 0.05 8.62
C ALA A 507 36.72 -1.38 9.06
N GLU A 508 37.71 -2.23 9.36
CA GLU A 508 37.49 -3.59 9.84
C GLU A 508 36.77 -3.63 11.21
N ALA A 509 36.87 -2.58 12.02
CA ALA A 509 36.16 -2.48 13.30
C ALA A 509 34.69 -2.06 13.14
N LEU A 510 34.30 -1.62 11.95
CA LEU A 510 32.96 -1.13 11.61
C LEU A 510 32.20 -2.09 10.69
N THR A 511 32.81 -3.26 10.40
CA THR A 511 32.20 -4.32 9.62
C THR A 511 31.94 -5.54 10.51
N GLN A 512 30.71 -6.04 10.50
CA GLN A 512 30.34 -7.34 11.07
C GLN A 512 29.95 -8.29 9.95
N ASN A 513 30.90 -9.12 9.53
CA ASN A 513 30.68 -10.06 8.43
C ASN A 513 29.79 -11.23 8.87
N VAL A 514 28.82 -11.55 8.02
CA VAL A 514 28.04 -12.79 8.07
C VAL A 514 28.49 -13.70 6.94
N GLU A 515 28.31 -15.02 7.10
CA GLU A 515 28.71 -16.00 6.08
C GLU A 515 28.00 -15.72 4.75
N GLN A 516 28.79 -15.69 3.65
CA GLN A 516 28.27 -15.45 2.31
C GLN A 516 27.59 -16.71 1.76
N THR A 517 26.27 -16.64 1.60
CA THR A 517 25.46 -17.68 0.93
C THR A 517 25.05 -17.28 -0.49
N VAL A 518 25.17 -15.99 -0.82
CA VAL A 518 24.72 -15.38 -2.09
C VAL A 518 25.72 -14.35 -2.60
N ALA A 519 25.66 -14.02 -3.89
CA ALA A 519 26.58 -13.08 -4.54
C ALA A 519 25.93 -11.72 -4.86
N THR A 520 24.60 -11.66 -5.02
CA THR A 520 23.85 -10.48 -5.45
C THR A 520 22.47 -10.44 -4.82
N ILE A 521 21.76 -9.31 -4.96
CA ILE A 521 20.37 -9.16 -4.51
C ILE A 521 19.42 -10.15 -5.22
N GLY A 522 18.44 -10.64 -4.47
CA GLY A 522 17.38 -11.55 -4.93
C GLY A 522 16.16 -10.85 -5.53
N SER A 523 16.15 -9.52 -5.63
CA SER A 523 15.11 -8.77 -6.33
C SER A 523 15.68 -7.52 -6.99
N GLN A 524 15.18 -7.15 -8.16
CA GLN A 524 15.61 -5.94 -8.87
C GLN A 524 14.82 -4.69 -8.45
N ARG A 525 13.86 -4.85 -7.52
CA ARG A 525 13.08 -3.72 -7.00
C ARG A 525 13.93 -2.91 -6.03
N VAL A 526 13.87 -1.59 -6.17
CA VAL A 526 14.61 -0.62 -5.37
C VAL A 526 13.62 0.39 -4.77
N ALA A 527 13.63 0.56 -3.46
CA ALA A 527 12.85 1.60 -2.78
C ALA A 527 13.77 2.69 -2.23
N VAL A 528 13.58 3.94 -2.66
CA VAL A 528 14.24 5.12 -2.09
C VAL A 528 13.22 5.95 -1.33
N ILE A 529 13.31 5.91 0.00
CA ILE A 529 12.24 6.30 0.91
C ILE A 529 12.67 7.52 1.72
N SER A 530 11.94 8.63 1.60
CA SER A 530 12.17 9.86 2.36
C SER A 530 10.87 10.35 2.99
N PRO A 531 10.53 9.88 4.20
CA PRO A 531 9.26 10.21 4.86
C PRO A 531 9.12 11.68 5.27
N PHE A 532 10.21 12.44 5.21
CA PHE A 532 10.26 13.87 5.53
C PHE A 532 10.86 14.69 4.37
N SER A 533 10.67 14.24 3.13
CA SER A 533 11.29 14.86 1.94
C SER A 533 10.95 16.34 1.77
N GLY A 534 9.74 16.75 2.17
CA GLY A 534 9.28 18.14 2.12
C GLY A 534 9.88 19.05 3.19
N THR A 535 10.48 18.47 4.25
CA THR A 535 11.03 19.21 5.40
C THR A 535 12.53 19.01 5.58
N LEU A 536 13.12 17.96 4.99
CA LEU A 536 14.54 17.65 5.05
C LEU A 536 15.29 18.12 3.80
N PRO A 537 16.36 18.91 3.95
CA PRO A 537 17.25 19.27 2.84
C PRO A 537 17.96 18.07 2.18
N SER A 538 18.02 16.91 2.84
CA SER A 538 18.65 15.69 2.31
C SER A 538 18.00 15.15 1.05
N SER A 539 16.72 15.48 0.81
CA SER A 539 15.91 14.89 -0.26
C SER A 539 16.55 14.96 -1.64
N THR A 540 17.32 16.02 -1.94
CA THR A 540 18.02 16.17 -3.23
C THR A 540 19.09 15.11 -3.50
N VAL A 541 19.79 14.63 -2.47
CA VAL A 541 20.81 13.58 -2.62
C VAL A 541 20.16 12.23 -2.82
N TYR A 542 19.10 11.95 -2.08
CA TYR A 542 18.34 10.71 -2.25
C TYR A 542 17.54 10.69 -3.57
N ASP A 543 17.14 11.85 -4.08
CA ASP A 543 16.62 11.98 -5.44
C ASP A 543 17.70 11.62 -6.46
N ALA A 544 18.96 12.03 -6.26
CA ALA A 544 20.07 11.59 -7.13
C ALA A 544 20.38 10.08 -7.00
N VAL A 545 20.24 9.48 -5.81
CA VAL A 545 20.34 8.03 -5.65
C VAL A 545 19.24 7.32 -6.44
N TYR A 546 17.99 7.78 -6.31
CA TYR A 546 16.87 7.27 -7.11
C TYR A 546 17.16 7.38 -8.61
N ASP A 547 17.56 8.57 -9.07
CA ASP A 547 17.87 8.85 -10.48
C ASP A 547 18.98 7.93 -11.01
N SER A 548 19.98 7.60 -10.18
CA SER A 548 21.05 6.68 -10.59
C SER A 548 20.53 5.27 -10.90
N PHE A 549 19.61 4.76 -10.10
CA PHE A 549 18.99 3.45 -10.35
C PHE A 549 18.03 3.51 -11.53
N ASP A 550 17.21 4.55 -11.61
CA ASP A 550 16.20 4.74 -12.68
C ASP A 550 16.85 4.91 -14.06
N GLN A 551 18.03 5.55 -14.11
CA GLN A 551 18.80 5.76 -15.34
C GLN A 551 19.85 4.67 -15.59
N SER A 552 19.89 3.63 -14.75
CA SER A 552 20.84 2.54 -14.90
C SER A 552 20.57 1.75 -16.19
N SER A 553 21.64 1.22 -16.80
CA SER A 553 21.51 0.26 -17.90
C SER A 553 21.05 -1.12 -17.42
N TYR A 554 21.14 -1.39 -16.11
CA TYR A 554 20.58 -2.57 -15.49
C TYR A 554 19.09 -2.34 -15.19
N PRO A 555 18.21 -3.31 -15.44
CA PRO A 555 16.76 -3.08 -15.42
C PRO A 555 16.15 -3.05 -14.01
N PHE A 556 16.61 -2.14 -13.15
CA PHE A 556 15.99 -1.93 -11.84
C PHE A 556 14.54 -1.46 -11.97
N LEU A 557 13.73 -1.82 -10.97
CA LEU A 557 12.38 -1.30 -10.80
C LEU A 557 12.37 -0.40 -9.58
N VAL A 558 12.41 0.91 -9.82
CA VAL A 558 12.74 1.88 -8.78
C VAL A 558 11.50 2.65 -8.35
N GLU A 559 11.29 2.74 -7.04
CA GLU A 559 10.22 3.50 -6.43
C GLU A 559 10.78 4.64 -5.58
N ARG A 560 10.33 5.86 -5.86
CA ARG A 560 10.61 7.02 -5.02
C ARG A 560 9.44 7.27 -4.08
N VAL A 561 9.63 6.98 -2.80
CA VAL A 561 8.57 7.09 -1.79
C VAL A 561 8.84 8.29 -0.89
N LYS A 562 7.89 9.24 -0.86
CA LYS A 562 8.06 10.54 -0.19
C LYS A 562 6.92 10.84 0.77
N ASP A 563 7.27 11.53 1.85
CA ASP A 563 6.32 12.08 2.82
C ASP A 563 5.29 11.03 3.30
N THR A 564 3.99 11.33 3.23
CA THR A 564 2.93 10.43 3.69
C THR A 564 2.80 9.14 2.88
N ALA A 565 3.39 9.05 1.69
CA ALA A 565 3.44 7.78 0.95
C ALA A 565 4.36 6.76 1.64
N ALA A 566 5.34 7.23 2.43
CA ALA A 566 6.15 6.38 3.30
C ALA A 566 5.41 6.11 4.63
N GLY A 567 4.19 5.59 4.52
CA GLY A 567 3.34 5.23 5.65
C GLY A 567 3.59 3.81 6.17
N VAL A 568 2.90 3.44 7.24
CA VAL A 568 3.07 2.14 7.92
C VAL A 568 2.84 0.97 6.96
N ASN A 569 1.78 1.03 6.16
CA ASN A 569 1.45 -0.06 5.23
C ASN A 569 2.51 -0.26 4.14
N PHE A 570 3.19 0.80 3.68
CA PHE A 570 4.30 0.65 2.73
C PHE A 570 5.45 -0.17 3.35
N PHE A 571 5.79 0.11 4.62
CA PHE A 571 6.85 -0.62 5.33
C PHE A 571 6.49 -2.07 5.66
N LYS A 572 5.22 -2.49 5.54
CA LYS A 572 4.86 -3.91 5.67
C LYS A 572 5.33 -4.74 4.48
N GLY A 573 5.59 -4.14 3.33
CA GLY A 573 5.93 -4.84 2.08
C GLY A 573 7.37 -4.64 1.64
N LEU A 574 8.36 -4.56 2.53
CA LEU A 574 9.76 -4.41 2.12
C LEU A 574 10.38 -5.70 1.55
N ASN A 575 9.78 -6.86 1.82
CA ASN A 575 10.24 -8.18 1.35
C ASN A 575 10.17 -8.38 -0.18
N GLN A 576 9.62 -7.43 -0.92
CA GLN A 576 9.70 -7.42 -2.39
C GLN A 576 10.97 -6.72 -2.92
N TYR A 577 11.68 -5.91 -2.11
CA TYR A 577 12.78 -5.06 -2.57
C TYR A 577 14.15 -5.70 -2.35
N GLY A 578 14.99 -5.67 -3.38
CA GLY A 578 16.41 -6.05 -3.24
C GLY A 578 17.28 -4.90 -2.76
N VAL A 579 16.81 -3.66 -2.85
CA VAL A 579 17.48 -2.49 -2.25
C VAL A 579 16.45 -1.60 -1.54
N VAL A 580 16.72 -1.26 -0.29
CA VAL A 580 15.90 -0.34 0.52
C VAL A 580 16.78 0.77 1.05
N VAL A 581 16.48 2.02 0.69
CA VAL A 581 17.23 3.21 1.08
C VAL A 581 16.35 4.12 1.93
N LEU A 582 16.73 4.35 3.18
CA LEU A 582 15.95 5.12 4.16
C LEU A 582 16.60 6.48 4.46
N ASP A 583 15.94 7.55 4.06
CA ASP A 583 16.24 8.93 4.43
C ASP A 583 15.20 9.45 5.43
N THR A 584 15.38 9.09 6.70
CA THR A 584 14.42 9.42 7.76
C THR A 584 15.13 9.73 9.08
N HIS A 585 14.35 10.16 10.07
CA HIS A 585 14.79 10.31 11.44
C HIS A 585 14.75 8.98 12.19
N GLY A 586 15.62 8.84 13.18
CA GLY A 586 15.70 7.65 14.02
C GLY A 586 16.43 7.95 15.32
N ASP A 587 16.24 7.08 16.30
CA ASP A 587 16.94 7.06 17.57
C ASP A 587 16.78 5.67 18.20
N THR A 588 17.33 5.49 19.39
CA THR A 588 17.00 4.35 20.26
C THR A 588 15.91 4.73 21.24
N TYR A 589 15.00 3.81 21.56
CA TYR A 589 13.92 4.03 22.52
C TYR A 589 13.70 2.78 23.38
N TYR A 590 13.20 2.98 24.61
CA TYR A 590 12.78 1.94 25.57
C TYR A 590 13.88 1.00 26.04
N ASP A 591 14.05 0.86 27.36
CA ASP A 591 15.05 -0.04 27.92
C ASP A 591 14.56 -1.49 28.07
N GLU A 592 15.46 -2.37 28.50
CA GLU A 592 15.17 -3.80 28.72
C GLU A 592 14.03 -4.03 29.73
N ILE A 593 13.81 -3.11 30.68
CA ILE A 593 12.74 -3.24 31.68
C ILE A 593 11.37 -3.12 30.99
N VAL A 594 11.21 -2.13 30.12
CA VAL A 594 9.98 -1.93 29.33
C VAL A 594 9.73 -3.15 28.43
N LEU A 595 10.76 -3.63 27.74
CA LEU A 595 10.64 -4.76 26.82
C LEU A 595 10.31 -6.07 27.55
N GLN A 596 10.99 -6.37 28.66
CA GLN A 596 10.71 -7.57 29.47
C GLN A 596 9.29 -7.55 30.03
N LYS A 597 8.77 -6.36 30.36
CA LYS A 597 7.41 -6.21 30.84
C LYS A 597 6.37 -6.48 29.74
N LEU A 598 6.57 -5.93 28.55
CA LEU A 598 5.73 -6.21 27.40
C LEU A 598 5.78 -7.69 27.00
N HIS A 599 6.96 -8.31 27.07
CA HIS A 599 7.13 -9.76 26.92
C HIS A 599 6.32 -10.54 27.96
N ASN A 600 6.46 -10.22 29.25
CA ASN A 600 5.77 -10.93 30.33
C ASN A 600 4.25 -10.76 30.26
N LYS A 601 3.76 -9.58 29.84
CA LYS A 601 2.33 -9.25 29.80
C LYS A 601 1.63 -9.81 28.57
N TYR A 602 2.27 -9.73 27.39
CA TYR A 602 1.63 -10.02 26.10
C TYR A 602 2.37 -11.10 25.28
N GLY A 603 3.37 -11.77 25.85
CA GLY A 603 4.15 -12.78 25.15
C GLY A 603 4.93 -12.23 23.94
N ILE A 604 5.26 -10.93 23.93
CA ILE A 604 5.98 -10.30 22.82
C ILE A 604 7.46 -10.69 22.93
N ASP A 605 7.94 -11.48 21.97
CA ASP A 605 9.35 -11.89 21.92
C ASP A 605 10.18 -10.76 21.30
N PHE A 606 10.71 -9.87 22.14
CA PHE A 606 11.77 -8.95 21.72
C PHE A 606 13.06 -9.76 21.65
N LYS A 607 13.45 -10.17 20.45
CA LYS A 607 14.69 -10.94 20.21
C LYS A 607 15.96 -10.21 20.68
N TYR A 608 15.88 -8.90 20.95
CA TYR A 608 17.03 -8.05 21.24
C TYR A 608 16.90 -7.39 22.60
N ALA A 609 17.87 -7.64 23.48
CA ALA A 609 17.99 -6.98 24.78
C ALA A 609 18.51 -5.54 24.61
N GLY A 610 17.99 -4.62 25.44
CA GLY A 610 18.40 -3.21 25.46
C GLY A 610 17.60 -2.27 24.54
N PRO A 611 18.07 -1.02 24.37
CA PRO A 611 17.37 0.01 23.61
C PRO A 611 16.99 -0.42 22.19
N GLN A 612 15.75 -0.22 21.78
CA GLN A 612 15.32 -0.58 20.43
C GLN A 612 15.67 0.55 19.46
N VAL A 613 16.41 0.24 18.40
CA VAL A 613 16.66 1.17 17.29
C VAL A 613 15.36 1.32 16.49
N MET A 614 14.89 2.54 16.28
CA MET A 614 13.66 2.83 15.55
C MET A 614 13.86 3.95 14.53
N PHE A 615 13.05 3.92 13.47
CA PHE A 615 13.01 4.98 12.49
C PHE A 615 11.59 5.44 12.21
N LEU A 616 11.42 6.71 11.85
CA LEU A 616 10.11 7.33 11.70
C LEU A 616 9.54 7.11 10.29
N THR A 617 8.22 6.96 10.23
CA THR A 617 7.43 7.00 9.01
C THR A 617 6.95 8.42 8.71
N GLY A 618 6.35 8.62 7.54
CA GLY A 618 5.75 9.91 7.13
C GLY A 618 4.28 10.01 7.54
N GLU A 619 3.76 8.98 8.21
CA GLU A 619 2.37 8.89 8.63
C GLU A 619 2.20 9.37 10.08
N LYS A 620 1.33 10.36 10.25
CA LYS A 620 0.95 10.88 11.56
C LYS A 620 -0.06 9.96 12.25
N ALA A 621 0.08 9.79 13.55
CA ALA A 621 -0.84 9.01 14.37
C ALA A 621 -2.13 9.79 14.66
N THR A 622 -3.12 9.64 13.78
CA THR A 622 -4.49 10.14 13.98
C THR A 622 -5.34 9.16 14.78
N THR A 623 -6.42 9.63 15.43
CA THR A 623 -7.37 8.76 16.15
C THR A 623 -7.86 7.59 15.29
N GLU A 624 -8.16 7.83 14.01
CA GLU A 624 -8.61 6.78 13.10
C GLU A 624 -7.51 5.76 12.82
N SER A 625 -6.32 6.23 12.43
CA SER A 625 -5.19 5.34 12.15
C SER A 625 -4.76 4.52 13.38
N LYS A 626 -4.91 5.07 14.60
CA LYS A 626 -4.59 4.33 15.83
C LYS A 626 -5.53 3.15 16.06
N LYS A 627 -6.78 3.24 15.60
CA LYS A 627 -7.71 2.10 15.59
C LYS A 627 -7.28 1.06 14.56
N THR A 628 -6.89 1.52 13.37
CA THR A 628 -6.37 0.64 12.31
C THR A 628 -5.14 -0.15 12.77
N TYR A 629 -4.21 0.48 13.49
CA TYR A 629 -2.97 -0.14 13.96
C TYR A 629 -2.97 -0.49 15.45
N GLU A 630 -4.15 -0.62 16.05
CA GLU A 630 -4.30 -0.93 17.47
C GLU A 630 -3.47 -2.15 17.89
N LEU A 631 -3.54 -3.21 17.08
CA LEU A 631 -2.80 -4.44 17.33
C LEU A 631 -1.29 -4.19 17.36
N ASP A 632 -0.77 -3.47 16.37
CA ASP A 632 0.65 -3.19 16.23
C ASP A 632 1.17 -2.25 17.34
N LEU A 633 0.34 -1.32 17.80
CA LEU A 633 0.63 -0.46 18.94
C LEU A 633 0.71 -1.26 20.24
N LYS A 634 -0.28 -2.14 20.51
CA LYS A 634 -0.27 -3.00 21.71
C LYS A 634 0.86 -4.02 21.71
N LYS A 635 1.24 -4.51 20.53
CA LYS A 635 2.33 -5.47 20.34
C LYS A 635 3.71 -4.83 20.30
N GLY A 636 3.82 -3.51 20.46
CA GLY A 636 5.10 -2.80 20.39
C GLY A 636 5.78 -2.93 19.02
N ARG A 637 5.01 -3.20 17.96
CA ARG A 637 5.50 -3.16 16.58
C ARG A 637 5.58 -1.72 16.09
N LEU A 638 4.65 -0.89 16.54
CA LEU A 638 4.68 0.55 16.32
C LEU A 638 4.84 1.28 17.65
N ALA A 639 5.53 2.41 17.57
CA ALA A 639 5.51 3.44 18.61
C ALA A 639 5.03 4.76 18.01
N ILE A 640 4.59 5.68 18.87
CA ILE A 640 4.20 7.04 18.47
C ILE A 640 5.28 8.00 18.97
N ILE A 641 6.07 8.54 18.05
CA ILE A 641 7.19 9.42 18.37
C ILE A 641 6.96 10.76 17.70
N SER A 642 6.84 11.83 18.50
CA SER A 642 6.62 13.19 18.00
C SER A 642 5.44 13.29 17.01
N GLY A 643 4.38 12.51 17.26
CA GLY A 643 3.14 12.49 16.48
C GLY A 643 3.16 11.59 15.24
N TYR A 644 4.27 10.91 14.96
CA TYR A 644 4.44 10.00 13.82
C TYR A 644 4.57 8.55 14.29
N TYR A 645 4.15 7.62 13.45
CA TYR A 645 4.47 6.21 13.68
C TYR A 645 5.96 5.96 13.49
N ALA A 646 6.56 5.19 14.40
CA ALA A 646 7.92 4.70 14.31
C ALA A 646 7.92 3.18 14.12
N ILE A 647 8.78 2.71 13.21
CA ILE A 647 8.98 1.29 12.92
C ILE A 647 9.99 0.71 13.90
N THR A 648 9.59 -0.37 14.58
CA THR A 648 10.43 -1.11 15.54
C THR A 648 11.08 -2.34 14.89
N PRO A 649 12.10 -2.95 15.52
CA PRO A 649 12.66 -4.24 15.07
C PRO A 649 11.60 -5.36 15.00
N SER A 650 10.64 -5.35 15.93
CA SER A 650 9.52 -6.28 16.00
C SER A 650 8.58 -6.16 14.79
N PHE A 651 8.40 -4.96 14.24
CA PHE A 651 7.64 -4.74 13.01
C PHE A 651 8.33 -5.35 11.79
N ILE A 652 9.64 -5.11 11.63
CA ILE A 652 10.42 -5.71 10.54
C ILE A 652 10.36 -7.22 10.63
N THR A 653 10.62 -7.78 11.82
CA THR A 653 10.54 -9.22 12.09
C THR A 653 9.19 -9.81 11.68
N ARG A 654 8.08 -9.10 11.95
CA ARG A 654 6.71 -9.58 11.72
C ARG A 654 6.29 -9.54 10.24
N TYR A 655 6.59 -8.45 9.55
CA TYR A 655 5.98 -8.14 8.25
C TYR A 655 6.92 -8.33 7.07
N ASN A 656 8.23 -8.32 7.31
CA ASN A 656 9.22 -8.34 6.24
C ASN A 656 10.04 -9.62 6.29
N ASP A 657 9.41 -10.78 6.44
CA ASP A 657 10.09 -12.07 6.35
C ASP A 657 10.49 -12.38 4.90
N MET A 658 11.51 -13.23 4.72
CA MET A 658 12.01 -13.64 3.41
C MET A 658 12.45 -12.48 2.51
N LEU A 659 13.08 -11.47 3.11
CA LEU A 659 13.79 -10.43 2.37
C LEU A 659 14.77 -11.07 1.36
N PRO A 660 14.79 -10.59 0.12
CA PRO A 660 15.45 -11.25 -0.99
C PRO A 660 16.93 -10.86 -1.07
N ASP A 661 17.72 -11.22 -0.06
CA ASP A 661 19.12 -10.79 0.07
C ASP A 661 19.25 -9.26 -0.02
N THR A 662 18.28 -8.56 0.58
CA THR A 662 18.12 -7.11 0.45
C THR A 662 19.34 -6.35 0.96
N ILE A 663 19.76 -5.34 0.22
CA ILE A 663 20.67 -4.30 0.70
C ILE A 663 19.84 -3.20 1.37
N VAL A 664 19.99 -3.05 2.67
CA VAL A 664 19.31 -2.02 3.46
C VAL A 664 20.31 -0.93 3.79
N TYR A 665 20.07 0.28 3.30
CA TYR A 665 20.78 1.49 3.75
C TYR A 665 19.88 2.27 4.68
N ASN A 666 20.16 2.25 5.99
CA ASN A 666 19.42 3.02 6.97
C ASN A 666 20.15 4.31 7.36
N GLY A 667 19.83 5.40 6.66
CA GLY A 667 20.42 6.72 6.86
C GLY A 667 19.91 7.46 8.09
N SER A 668 19.12 6.84 8.97
CA SER A 668 18.64 7.48 10.19
C SER A 668 19.70 7.52 11.30
N CYS A 669 19.60 8.48 12.20
CA CYS A 669 20.50 8.56 13.36
C CYS A 669 20.40 7.28 14.19
N ARG A 670 21.55 6.80 14.71
CA ARG A 670 21.62 5.62 15.59
C ARG A 670 21.07 4.33 14.99
N SER A 671 20.96 4.25 13.67
CA SER A 671 20.51 3.04 12.96
C SER A 671 21.37 1.79 13.23
N ALA A 672 22.60 1.98 13.70
CA ALA A 672 23.52 0.94 14.14
C ALA A 672 24.06 1.19 15.56
N TYR A 673 23.28 1.83 16.44
CA TYR A 673 23.66 2.01 17.86
C TYR A 673 23.84 0.66 18.57
N ASN A 674 23.00 -0.31 18.22
CA ASN A 674 23.18 -1.72 18.52
C ASN A 674 22.63 -2.55 17.36
N ASP A 675 22.73 -3.86 17.47
CA ASP A 675 22.38 -4.77 16.40
C ASP A 675 20.88 -5.01 16.24
N SER A 676 19.99 -4.46 17.09
CA SER A 676 18.56 -4.82 17.13
C SER A 676 17.84 -4.66 15.77
N MET A 677 18.01 -3.51 15.11
CA MET A 677 17.39 -3.27 13.81
C MET A 677 18.13 -3.99 12.68
N ALA A 678 19.47 -4.00 12.70
CA ALA A 678 20.27 -4.71 11.70
C ALA A 678 19.94 -6.21 11.68
N ASP A 679 19.90 -6.84 12.85
CA ASP A 679 19.53 -8.24 13.02
C ASP A 679 18.07 -8.51 12.62
N ALA A 680 17.14 -7.57 12.85
CA ALA A 680 15.76 -7.74 12.40
C ALA A 680 15.67 -7.87 10.87
N PHE A 681 16.47 -7.08 10.14
CA PHE A 681 16.56 -7.21 8.68
C PHE A 681 17.35 -8.46 8.26
N ILE A 682 18.55 -8.69 8.82
CA ILE A 682 19.43 -9.83 8.45
C ILE A 682 18.75 -11.16 8.74
N ASN A 683 18.15 -11.34 9.93
CA ASN A 683 17.45 -12.57 10.30
C ASN A 683 16.21 -12.84 9.45
N ASN A 684 15.68 -11.82 8.79
CA ASN A 684 14.59 -11.93 7.86
C ASN A 684 15.04 -12.07 6.40
N GLY A 685 16.34 -12.15 6.12
CA GLY A 685 16.87 -12.42 4.78
C GLY A 685 17.56 -11.23 4.10
N ALA A 686 17.76 -10.09 4.78
CA ALA A 686 18.61 -9.04 4.22
C ALA A 686 20.05 -9.55 4.07
N GLY A 687 20.67 -9.27 2.93
CA GLY A 687 22.05 -9.64 2.66
C GLY A 687 23.05 -8.65 3.25
N THR A 688 22.70 -7.36 3.29
CA THR A 688 23.54 -6.31 3.89
C THR A 688 22.70 -5.25 4.60
N TYR A 689 23.20 -4.76 5.72
CA TYR A 689 22.69 -3.60 6.43
C TYR A 689 23.78 -2.54 6.59
N TYR A 690 23.49 -1.31 6.18
CA TYR A 690 24.28 -0.12 6.48
C TYR A 690 23.57 0.78 7.48
N GLY A 691 24.33 1.40 8.37
CA GLY A 691 23.79 2.37 9.33
C GLY A 691 24.87 3.19 10.02
N TYR A 692 24.47 3.86 11.10
CA TYR A 692 25.30 4.78 11.87
C TYR A 692 25.27 4.46 13.36
N THR A 693 26.45 4.41 13.97
CA THR A 693 26.59 4.04 15.40
C THR A 693 25.99 5.07 16.35
N ASP A 694 25.85 6.32 15.92
CA ASP A 694 25.32 7.42 16.73
C ASP A 694 24.56 8.46 15.88
N TYR A 695 24.31 9.66 16.43
CA TYR A 695 23.70 10.77 15.71
C TYR A 695 24.62 11.29 14.59
N VAL A 696 24.20 11.02 13.36
CA VAL A 696 24.94 11.40 12.15
C VAL A 696 24.65 12.84 11.73
N LYS A 697 25.67 13.56 11.26
CA LYS A 697 25.52 14.85 10.58
C LYS A 697 24.93 14.66 9.19
N LEU A 698 24.01 15.54 8.82
CA LEU A 698 23.31 15.50 7.53
C LEU A 698 24.26 15.41 6.33
N ALA A 699 25.28 16.27 6.30
CA ALA A 699 26.24 16.34 5.19
C ALA A 699 27.09 15.06 5.05
N TYR A 700 27.42 14.41 6.17
CA TYR A 700 28.18 13.16 6.15
C TYR A 700 27.32 12.01 5.63
N ASP A 701 26.08 11.87 6.11
CA ASP A 701 25.13 10.88 5.58
C ASP A 701 24.92 11.02 4.08
N GLN A 702 24.72 12.26 3.60
CA GLN A 702 24.57 12.55 2.17
C GLN A 702 25.81 12.14 1.36
N ALA A 703 27.01 12.43 1.86
CA ALA A 703 28.26 12.06 1.20
C ALA A 703 28.44 10.54 1.14
N ILE A 704 28.18 9.84 2.25
CA ILE A 704 28.26 8.38 2.34
C ILE A 704 27.22 7.73 1.43
N ALA A 705 25.94 8.11 1.50
CA ALA A 705 24.88 7.57 0.66
C ALA A 705 25.26 7.68 -0.83
N LYS A 706 25.66 8.88 -1.26
CA LYS A 706 26.10 9.11 -2.64
C LYS A 706 27.28 8.22 -3.03
N SER A 707 28.33 8.15 -2.19
CA SER A 707 29.51 7.33 -2.47
C SER A 707 29.18 5.84 -2.54
N VAL A 708 28.36 5.33 -1.63
CA VAL A 708 27.96 3.92 -1.58
C VAL A 708 27.18 3.56 -2.84
N PHE A 709 26.18 4.36 -3.22
CA PHE A 709 25.33 4.02 -4.37
C PHE A 709 26.01 4.28 -5.71
N THR A 710 26.94 5.24 -5.82
CA THR A 710 27.84 5.32 -6.99
C THR A 710 28.71 4.06 -7.10
N ALA A 711 29.32 3.61 -6.00
CA ALA A 711 30.14 2.39 -6.04
C ALA A 711 29.30 1.13 -6.39
N LEU A 712 28.12 0.97 -5.79
CA LEU A 712 27.24 -0.17 -6.01
C LEU A 712 26.64 -0.20 -7.41
N ASN A 713 26.04 0.90 -7.85
CA ASN A 713 25.27 0.94 -9.10
C ASN A 713 26.15 1.31 -10.29
N ASP A 714 26.96 2.37 -10.20
CA ASP A 714 27.71 2.88 -11.34
C ASP A 714 29.01 2.10 -11.57
N GLU A 715 29.71 1.75 -10.48
CA GLU A 715 31.00 1.05 -10.52
C GLU A 715 30.86 -0.48 -10.35
N ASN A 716 29.64 -0.98 -10.13
CA ASN A 716 29.32 -2.40 -9.97
C ASN A 716 30.17 -3.10 -8.88
N MET A 717 30.43 -2.39 -7.79
CA MET A 717 31.13 -2.94 -6.63
C MET A 717 30.18 -3.75 -5.73
N THR A 718 30.75 -4.65 -4.94
CA THR A 718 30.02 -5.32 -3.86
C THR A 718 29.82 -4.36 -2.67
N THR A 719 28.90 -4.70 -1.77
CA THR A 719 28.61 -3.90 -0.58
C THR A 719 29.85 -3.64 0.28
N GLU A 720 30.68 -4.64 0.56
CA GLU A 720 31.92 -4.41 1.32
C GLU A 720 32.88 -3.47 0.58
N LYS A 721 33.03 -3.59 -0.74
CA LYS A 721 33.89 -2.66 -1.50
C LYS A 721 33.32 -1.24 -1.53
N ALA A 722 32.00 -1.10 -1.65
CA ALA A 722 31.33 0.19 -1.58
C ALA A 722 31.48 0.85 -0.20
N PHE A 723 31.39 0.07 0.88
CA PHE A 723 31.70 0.51 2.24
C PHE A 723 33.11 1.04 2.35
N GLN A 724 34.11 0.26 1.91
CA GLN A 724 35.52 0.65 1.95
C GLN A 724 35.79 1.90 1.11
N ALA A 725 35.16 2.03 -0.06
CA ALA A 725 35.27 3.20 -0.92
C ALA A 725 34.70 4.46 -0.24
N ALA A 726 33.52 4.36 0.38
CA ALA A 726 32.90 5.47 1.10
C ALA A 726 33.73 5.91 2.31
N VAL A 727 34.23 4.96 3.11
CA VAL A 727 35.11 5.23 4.26
C VAL A 727 36.43 5.85 3.82
N ALA A 728 37.02 5.39 2.71
CA ALA A 728 38.26 5.96 2.17
C ALA A 728 38.06 7.40 1.65
N ALA A 729 36.89 7.70 1.08
CA ALA A 729 36.57 9.02 0.51
C ALA A 729 36.18 10.06 1.57
N HIS A 730 35.44 9.65 2.61
CA HIS A 730 34.78 10.57 3.55
C HIS A 730 35.20 10.38 5.01
N GLY A 731 36.05 9.40 5.30
CA GLY A 731 36.40 8.99 6.66
C GLY A 731 35.39 8.01 7.25
N ALA A 732 35.80 7.31 8.29
CA ALA A 732 35.00 6.28 8.96
C ALA A 732 33.93 6.84 9.91
N ASN A 733 34.04 8.11 10.31
CA ASN A 733 33.08 8.81 11.17
C ASN A 733 33.12 10.33 10.89
N ASP A 734 32.11 11.04 11.38
CA ASP A 734 32.00 12.50 11.29
C ASP A 734 32.40 13.26 12.58
N GLY A 735 32.97 12.53 13.54
CA GLY A 735 33.25 12.97 14.91
C GLY A 735 32.17 12.65 15.93
N LEU A 736 30.97 12.22 15.50
CA LEU A 736 29.87 11.74 16.36
C LEU A 736 29.52 10.29 16.02
N ALA A 737 29.15 10.04 14.77
CA ALA A 737 28.69 8.73 14.31
C ALA A 737 29.69 8.10 13.35
N ALA A 738 29.91 6.79 13.48
CA ALA A 738 30.68 5.99 12.54
C ALA A 738 29.75 5.30 11.53
N PHE A 739 30.19 5.23 10.28
CA PHE A 739 29.49 4.45 9.25
C PHE A 739 29.73 2.96 9.47
N PHE A 740 28.67 2.18 9.52
CA PHE A 740 28.67 0.78 9.92
C PHE A 740 28.09 -0.11 8.82
N MET A 741 28.64 -1.32 8.69
CA MET A 741 28.12 -2.37 7.82
C MET A 741 28.00 -3.69 8.58
N LYS A 742 26.88 -4.38 8.41
CA LYS A 742 26.67 -5.77 8.84
C LYS A 742 26.14 -6.61 7.69
N GLY A 743 26.57 -7.87 7.61
CA GLY A 743 26.06 -8.84 6.63
C GLY A 743 27.12 -9.33 5.64
N SER A 744 26.65 -9.82 4.51
CA SER A 744 27.44 -10.40 3.42
C SER A 744 27.88 -9.32 2.42
N SER A 745 29.01 -9.55 1.74
CA SER A 745 29.43 -8.70 0.62
C SER A 745 28.73 -9.12 -0.68
N ILE A 746 27.68 -8.41 -1.10
CA ILE A 746 26.85 -8.74 -2.28
C ILE A 746 26.80 -7.58 -3.30
N GLY A 747 26.50 -7.88 -4.57
CA GLY A 747 26.30 -6.88 -5.63
C GLY A 747 24.82 -6.55 -5.88
N THR A 748 24.55 -5.44 -6.58
CA THR A 748 23.19 -5.01 -6.95
C THR A 748 22.71 -5.55 -8.30
N LYS A 749 23.60 -6.11 -9.12
CA LYS A 749 23.29 -6.53 -10.49
C LYS A 749 23.40 -8.04 -10.63
N THR A 750 22.26 -8.71 -10.83
CA THR A 750 22.15 -10.15 -11.07
C THR A 750 22.00 -10.43 -12.57
N GLU A 751 22.80 -11.34 -13.12
CA GLU A 751 22.66 -11.78 -14.52
C GLU A 751 21.68 -12.96 -14.64
N GLY A 752 20.85 -12.96 -15.69
CA GLY A 752 19.88 -14.02 -15.95
C GLY A 752 18.67 -14.01 -15.01
N VAL A 753 17.99 -15.16 -14.93
CA VAL A 753 16.74 -15.32 -14.19
C VAL A 753 17.01 -15.54 -12.70
N ILE A 754 16.39 -14.74 -11.85
CA ILE A 754 16.41 -14.91 -10.39
C ILE A 754 15.32 -15.91 -10.01
N ASN A 755 15.70 -16.94 -9.25
CA ASN A 755 14.76 -17.93 -8.69
C ASN A 755 13.82 -18.53 -9.76
N GLY A 756 14.36 -18.90 -10.92
CA GLY A 756 13.58 -19.43 -12.03
C GLY A 756 13.01 -20.83 -11.82
N THR A 757 13.54 -21.58 -10.84
CA THR A 757 13.04 -22.90 -10.45
C THR A 757 12.16 -22.85 -9.20
N PHE A 758 11.91 -21.66 -8.62
CA PHE A 758 11.09 -21.46 -7.41
C PHE A 758 11.51 -22.25 -6.16
N GLU A 759 12.69 -22.87 -6.18
CA GLU A 759 13.21 -23.73 -5.11
C GLU A 759 13.51 -23.00 -3.80
N ASN A 760 13.49 -21.67 -3.82
CA ASN A 760 13.53 -20.87 -2.61
C ASN A 760 12.21 -20.93 -1.80
N GLY A 761 11.18 -21.63 -2.30
CA GLY A 761 9.86 -21.71 -1.69
C GLY A 761 9.05 -20.41 -1.77
N THR A 762 9.54 -19.45 -2.57
CA THR A 762 8.94 -18.13 -2.78
C THR A 762 9.02 -17.75 -4.26
N TRP A 763 8.29 -16.73 -4.67
CA TRP A 763 8.41 -16.10 -6.01
C TRP A 763 9.32 -14.87 -5.97
N THR A 764 10.19 -14.78 -4.96
CA THR A 764 11.21 -13.74 -4.82
C THR A 764 11.97 -13.53 -6.12
N GLY A 765 12.13 -12.26 -6.52
CA GLY A 765 12.80 -11.86 -7.76
C GLY A 765 11.84 -11.63 -8.92
N TRP A 766 10.59 -12.06 -8.81
CA TRP A 766 9.52 -11.78 -9.76
C TRP A 766 8.65 -10.62 -9.25
N ASN A 767 7.99 -9.89 -10.15
CA ASN A 767 6.86 -9.02 -9.83
C ASN A 767 5.58 -9.80 -10.12
N GLY A 768 4.56 -9.66 -9.27
CA GLY A 768 3.35 -10.45 -9.36
C GLY A 768 2.11 -9.59 -9.17
N ASN A 769 1.00 -10.03 -9.76
CA ASN A 769 -0.34 -9.48 -9.58
C ASN A 769 -1.34 -10.64 -9.54
N GLY A 770 -2.45 -10.45 -8.82
CA GLY A 770 -3.51 -11.44 -8.69
C GLY A 770 -3.13 -12.58 -7.74
N ASP A 771 -3.63 -13.77 -8.04
CA ASP A 771 -3.37 -14.99 -7.27
C ASP A 771 -2.06 -15.65 -7.73
N VAL A 772 -1.00 -15.41 -6.96
CA VAL A 772 0.36 -15.92 -7.22
C VAL A 772 0.87 -16.62 -5.97
N ARG A 773 1.30 -17.88 -6.10
CA ARG A 773 1.86 -18.66 -4.98
C ARG A 773 3.03 -19.51 -5.45
N VAL A 774 3.75 -20.06 -4.47
CA VAL A 774 4.72 -21.13 -4.69
C VAL A 774 4.30 -22.33 -3.86
N ILE A 775 4.12 -23.47 -4.53
CA ILE A 775 3.55 -24.69 -3.96
C ILE A 775 4.47 -25.88 -4.25
N SER A 776 4.38 -26.91 -3.42
CA SER A 776 5.21 -28.12 -3.57
C SER A 776 4.56 -29.22 -4.43
N LYS A 777 3.24 -29.12 -4.64
CA LYS A 777 2.40 -30.03 -5.43
C LYS A 777 1.03 -29.39 -5.66
N LEU A 778 0.30 -29.87 -6.65
CA LEU A 778 -1.14 -29.63 -6.82
C LEU A 778 -1.81 -30.97 -7.12
N GLY A 779 -2.55 -31.54 -6.16
CA GLY A 779 -3.05 -32.90 -6.27
C GLY A 779 -1.91 -33.92 -6.51
N PRO A 780 -1.98 -34.75 -7.58
CA PRO A 780 -0.89 -35.67 -7.93
C PRO A 780 0.28 -35.00 -8.67
N LEU A 781 0.12 -33.74 -9.10
CA LEU A 781 1.13 -33.04 -9.89
C LEU A 781 2.25 -32.55 -8.98
N LYS A 782 3.48 -32.75 -9.45
CA LYS A 782 4.71 -32.30 -8.80
C LYS A 782 5.49 -31.38 -9.75
N PRO A 783 6.37 -30.53 -9.21
CA PRO A 783 7.37 -29.79 -9.97
C PRO A 783 8.10 -30.72 -10.97
N THR A 784 8.42 -30.19 -12.15
CA THR A 784 9.24 -30.91 -13.13
C THR A 784 10.69 -31.03 -12.68
N GLU A 785 11.15 -30.10 -11.85
CA GLU A 785 12.45 -30.11 -11.20
C GLU A 785 12.32 -29.65 -9.75
N GLY A 786 13.16 -30.17 -8.85
CA GLY A 786 13.17 -29.71 -7.46
C GLY A 786 11.93 -30.09 -6.62
N ASN A 787 11.55 -29.20 -5.70
CA ASN A 787 10.51 -29.39 -4.68
C ASN A 787 9.40 -28.35 -4.74
N TYR A 788 9.56 -27.26 -5.48
CA TYR A 788 8.62 -26.14 -5.54
C TYR A 788 8.37 -25.70 -6.99
N MET A 789 7.18 -25.19 -7.25
CA MET A 789 6.78 -24.59 -8.52
C MET A 789 5.89 -23.37 -8.26
N ALA A 790 5.86 -22.41 -9.19
CA ALA A 790 4.91 -21.33 -9.12
C ALA A 790 3.52 -21.78 -9.59
N ILE A 791 2.49 -21.19 -9.00
CA ILE A 791 1.11 -21.27 -9.48
C ILE A 791 0.59 -19.84 -9.66
N ILE A 792 0.01 -19.57 -10.83
CA ILE A 792 -0.80 -18.38 -11.08
C ILE A 792 -2.21 -18.82 -11.47
N SER A 793 -3.25 -18.16 -10.97
CA SER A 793 -4.63 -18.61 -11.18
C SER A 793 -5.63 -17.48 -11.37
N THR A 794 -6.80 -17.82 -11.92
CA THR A 794 -7.90 -16.87 -12.16
C THR A 794 -8.92 -16.78 -11.01
N GLY A 795 -8.64 -17.33 -9.83
CA GLY A 795 -9.62 -17.29 -8.72
C GLY A 795 -9.53 -18.37 -7.65
N LEU A 796 -8.56 -19.29 -7.73
CA LEU A 796 -8.42 -20.46 -6.83
C LEU A 796 -8.13 -20.19 -5.35
N GLY A 797 -8.33 -18.97 -4.86
CA GLY A 797 -7.89 -18.52 -3.55
C GLY A 797 -8.99 -17.91 -2.72
N TYR A 798 -9.16 -18.43 -1.50
CA TYR A 798 -9.96 -17.86 -0.41
C TYR A 798 -9.61 -16.40 -0.07
N GLU A 799 -8.51 -15.86 -0.61
CA GLU A 799 -8.13 -14.45 -0.45
C GLU A 799 -8.74 -13.65 -1.60
N ASN A 800 -10.07 -13.60 -1.55
CA ASN A 800 -10.88 -12.59 -2.19
C ASN A 800 -10.29 -11.22 -1.84
N ASN A 801 -9.45 -10.69 -2.72
CA ASN A 801 -9.14 -9.27 -2.81
C ASN A 801 -10.34 -8.47 -3.35
N ASP A 802 -11.53 -9.10 -3.37
CA ASP A 802 -12.89 -8.56 -3.41
C ASP A 802 -13.17 -7.53 -2.29
N GLN A 803 -12.37 -6.48 -2.24
CA GLN A 803 -12.65 -5.28 -1.46
C GLN A 803 -13.75 -4.49 -2.18
N GLY A 804 -15.00 -4.81 -1.85
CA GLY A 804 -16.16 -4.14 -2.41
C GLY A 804 -16.67 -4.73 -3.74
N GLY A 805 -16.37 -6.01 -4.01
CA GLY A 805 -16.88 -6.75 -5.19
C GLY A 805 -16.08 -6.53 -6.48
N TYR A 806 -14.77 -6.29 -6.36
CA TYR A 806 -13.82 -6.30 -7.46
C TYR A 806 -12.97 -7.56 -7.39
N ASP A 807 -13.16 -8.46 -8.34
CA ASP A 807 -12.31 -9.63 -8.50
C ASP A 807 -10.98 -9.22 -9.13
N TYR A 808 -9.92 -9.14 -8.33
CA TYR A 808 -8.55 -8.93 -8.83
C TYR A 808 -7.80 -10.25 -9.06
N ASN A 809 -8.44 -11.40 -8.81
CA ASN A 809 -7.85 -12.73 -8.99
C ASN A 809 -8.07 -13.28 -10.40
N SER A 810 -9.06 -12.77 -11.15
CA SER A 810 -9.28 -13.10 -12.57
C SER A 810 -8.18 -12.63 -13.54
N ASP A 811 -7.18 -11.87 -13.09
CA ASP A 811 -6.08 -11.38 -13.93
C ASP A 811 -4.73 -11.49 -13.20
N SER A 812 -4.10 -12.66 -13.33
CA SER A 812 -2.91 -13.03 -12.55
C SER A 812 -1.66 -13.17 -13.43
N TYR A 813 -0.57 -12.55 -13.01
CA TYR A 813 0.71 -12.69 -13.71
C TYR A 813 1.89 -12.68 -12.75
N ILE A 814 2.98 -13.30 -13.21
CA ILE A 814 4.32 -13.05 -12.69
C ILE A 814 5.22 -12.60 -13.84
N GLU A 815 6.14 -11.68 -13.56
CA GLU A 815 7.11 -11.22 -14.53
C GLU A 815 8.47 -10.89 -13.92
N GLN A 816 9.50 -11.04 -14.74
CA GLN A 816 10.85 -10.66 -14.35
C GLN A 816 11.57 -10.00 -15.53
N SER A 817 12.17 -8.85 -15.24
CA SER A 817 13.12 -8.21 -16.15
C SER A 817 14.51 -8.78 -15.87
N PHE A 818 15.34 -9.03 -16.87
CA PHE A 818 16.73 -9.43 -16.65
C PHE A 818 17.60 -9.21 -17.90
N ILE A 819 18.91 -9.15 -17.68
CA ILE A 819 19.89 -9.12 -18.77
C ILE A 819 20.16 -10.56 -19.22
N VAL A 820 20.09 -10.79 -20.53
CA VAL A 820 20.49 -12.06 -21.14
C VAL A 820 22.03 -12.12 -21.18
N PRO A 821 22.69 -13.04 -20.45
CA PRO A 821 24.14 -13.12 -20.38
C PRO A 821 24.79 -13.28 -21.76
N ALA A 822 26.01 -12.79 -21.91
CA ALA A 822 26.76 -12.98 -23.14
C ALA A 822 26.98 -14.49 -23.39
N GLY A 823 26.58 -14.96 -24.57
CA GLY A 823 26.69 -16.37 -24.95
C GLY A 823 25.50 -17.24 -24.55
N ALA A 824 24.51 -16.73 -23.81
CA ALA A 824 23.26 -17.43 -23.60
C ALA A 824 22.52 -17.60 -24.94
N THR A 825 21.93 -18.77 -25.13
CA THR A 825 21.29 -19.17 -26.39
C THR A 825 19.85 -19.57 -26.20
N THR A 826 19.49 -20.12 -25.03
CA THR A 826 18.17 -20.71 -24.83
C THR A 826 17.54 -20.24 -23.53
N LEU A 827 16.33 -19.70 -23.61
CA LEU A 827 15.41 -19.60 -22.49
C LEU A 827 14.43 -20.77 -22.58
N SER A 828 14.27 -21.52 -21.49
CA SER A 828 13.31 -22.62 -21.40
C SER A 828 12.51 -22.54 -20.11
N PHE A 829 11.29 -23.07 -20.14
CA PHE A 829 10.44 -23.23 -18.97
C PHE A 829 9.44 -24.36 -19.21
N ASP A 830 8.92 -24.89 -18.12
CA ASP A 830 7.82 -25.85 -18.11
C ASP A 830 6.55 -25.17 -17.64
N TYR A 831 5.42 -25.47 -18.26
CA TYR A 831 4.11 -25.05 -17.75
C TYR A 831 3.07 -26.16 -17.87
N ASN A 832 2.08 -26.15 -16.98
CA ASN A 832 0.90 -27.00 -17.08
C ASN A 832 -0.34 -26.13 -16.87
N PHE A 833 -1.20 -26.06 -17.89
CA PHE A 833 -2.44 -25.29 -17.87
C PHE A 833 -3.57 -26.22 -17.45
N ILE A 834 -4.30 -25.83 -16.41
CA ILE A 834 -5.29 -26.65 -15.71
C ILE A 834 -6.53 -25.78 -15.54
N SER A 835 -7.69 -26.24 -15.99
CA SER A 835 -8.92 -25.45 -15.93
C SER A 835 -10.10 -26.36 -15.62
N GLU A 836 -11.01 -25.87 -14.81
CA GLU A 836 -12.31 -26.51 -14.53
C GLU A 836 -13.48 -25.81 -15.21
N GLU A 837 -13.20 -24.96 -16.19
CA GLU A 837 -14.26 -24.52 -17.11
C GLU A 837 -14.98 -25.75 -17.68
N PRO A 838 -16.31 -25.83 -17.64
CA PRO A 838 -17.04 -26.95 -18.21
C PRO A 838 -16.76 -27.14 -19.69
N LYS A 839 -16.69 -28.39 -20.16
CA LYS A 839 -16.49 -28.73 -21.58
C LYS A 839 -17.48 -28.06 -22.55
N GLU A 840 -18.66 -27.70 -22.06
CA GLU A 840 -19.70 -26.98 -22.80
C GLU A 840 -19.39 -25.50 -23.07
N PHE A 841 -18.37 -24.93 -22.42
CA PHE A 841 -17.86 -23.58 -22.66
C PHE A 841 -16.77 -23.52 -23.73
N VAL A 842 -16.29 -24.67 -24.22
CA VAL A 842 -15.41 -24.73 -25.41
C VAL A 842 -16.12 -24.14 -26.63
N GLY A 843 -15.50 -23.12 -27.22
CA GLY A 843 -16.03 -22.33 -28.33
C GLY A 843 -17.00 -21.22 -27.92
N SER A 844 -17.12 -20.94 -26.62
CA SER A 844 -17.95 -19.88 -26.06
C SER A 844 -17.13 -18.60 -25.81
N LYS A 845 -17.76 -17.61 -25.17
CA LYS A 845 -17.10 -16.38 -24.75
C LYS A 845 -16.28 -16.53 -23.46
N PHE A 846 -16.52 -17.60 -22.70
CA PHE A 846 -15.84 -18.00 -21.46
C PHE A 846 -14.59 -18.80 -21.86
N ASN A 847 -13.44 -18.13 -21.88
CA ASN A 847 -12.21 -18.71 -22.41
C ASN A 847 -10.99 -18.18 -21.68
N ASP A 848 -10.67 -18.84 -20.59
CA ASP A 848 -9.44 -18.62 -19.86
C ASP A 848 -8.23 -18.84 -20.76
N THR A 849 -7.30 -17.89 -20.66
CA THR A 849 -6.15 -17.85 -21.55
C THR A 849 -4.87 -17.64 -20.74
N PHE A 850 -3.87 -18.43 -21.08
CA PHE A 850 -2.50 -18.28 -20.60
C PHE A 850 -1.58 -17.81 -21.73
N ARG A 851 -0.66 -16.89 -21.41
CA ARG A 851 0.45 -16.50 -22.28
C ARG A 851 1.74 -16.34 -21.52
N ALA A 852 2.80 -16.87 -22.12
CA ALA A 852 4.18 -16.54 -21.80
C ALA A 852 4.72 -15.59 -22.87
N THR A 853 5.21 -14.41 -22.47
CA THR A 853 5.72 -13.40 -23.39
C THR A 853 7.14 -12.96 -23.05
N VAL A 854 7.88 -12.60 -24.09
CA VAL A 854 9.18 -11.92 -23.98
C VAL A 854 9.08 -10.57 -24.66
N THR A 855 9.33 -9.50 -23.92
CA THR A 855 9.40 -8.12 -24.41
C THR A 855 10.84 -7.63 -24.32
N SER A 856 11.36 -6.99 -25.37
CA SER A 856 12.74 -6.48 -25.37
C SER A 856 12.80 -4.95 -25.46
N SER A 857 13.60 -4.36 -24.59
CA SER A 857 13.95 -2.93 -24.63
C SER A 857 14.79 -2.55 -25.86
N VAL A 858 15.43 -3.53 -26.50
CA VAL A 858 16.37 -3.33 -27.62
C VAL A 858 15.65 -3.12 -28.96
N TYR A 859 14.45 -3.68 -29.12
CA TYR A 859 13.77 -3.78 -30.41
C TYR A 859 12.41 -3.06 -30.48
N GLY A 860 12.12 -2.14 -29.54
CA GLY A 860 10.94 -1.27 -29.62
C GLY A 860 9.72 -1.71 -28.81
N ASN A 861 9.92 -2.49 -27.73
CA ASN A 861 8.86 -2.99 -26.84
C ASN A 861 7.81 -3.90 -27.53
N ASP A 862 8.12 -4.46 -28.70
CA ASP A 862 7.30 -5.52 -29.28
C ASP A 862 7.38 -6.77 -28.40
N SER A 863 6.22 -7.30 -28.02
CA SER A 863 6.08 -8.52 -27.22
C SER A 863 5.96 -9.73 -28.13
N VAL A 864 6.82 -10.73 -27.91
CA VAL A 864 6.76 -12.03 -28.59
C VAL A 864 6.07 -13.04 -27.67
N ILE A 865 5.00 -13.67 -28.17
CA ILE A 865 4.38 -14.81 -27.46
C ILE A 865 5.25 -16.04 -27.71
N ILE A 866 5.77 -16.63 -26.63
CA ILE A 866 6.66 -17.81 -26.68
C ILE A 866 5.99 -19.07 -26.12
N GLY A 867 4.88 -18.90 -25.39
CA GLY A 867 3.97 -19.98 -25.00
C GLY A 867 2.55 -19.42 -24.90
N ALA A 868 1.55 -20.19 -25.29
CA ALA A 868 0.15 -19.81 -25.14
C ALA A 868 -0.73 -21.04 -25.02
N GLU A 869 -1.78 -20.90 -24.22
CA GLU A 869 -2.84 -21.89 -24.07
C GLU A 869 -4.18 -21.20 -23.90
N SER A 870 -5.25 -21.81 -24.40
CA SER A 870 -6.61 -21.42 -24.03
C SER A 870 -7.55 -22.61 -24.18
N ILE A 871 -8.67 -22.60 -23.47
CA ILE A 871 -9.66 -23.68 -23.55
C ILE A 871 -10.19 -23.89 -24.98
N ASN A 872 -10.33 -22.79 -25.74
CA ASN A 872 -10.85 -22.82 -27.10
C ASN A 872 -9.86 -23.35 -28.15
N GLU A 873 -8.56 -23.16 -27.95
CA GLU A 873 -7.53 -23.47 -28.96
C GLU A 873 -6.72 -24.74 -28.63
N SER A 874 -6.89 -25.27 -27.43
CA SER A 874 -6.06 -26.35 -26.94
C SER A 874 -6.40 -27.72 -27.53
N THR A 875 -5.38 -28.57 -27.66
CA THR A 875 -5.46 -29.92 -28.26
C THR A 875 -5.37 -31.04 -27.21
N ALA A 876 -5.41 -30.70 -25.92
CA ALA A 876 -5.25 -31.64 -24.82
C ALA A 876 -6.56 -32.35 -24.42
N TYR A 877 -6.51 -33.09 -23.33
CA TYR A 877 -7.52 -34.09 -22.96
C TYR A 877 -8.29 -33.67 -21.71
N TRP A 878 -9.61 -33.83 -21.74
CA TRP A 878 -10.46 -33.75 -20.55
C TRP A 878 -10.24 -34.98 -19.68
N ILE A 879 -10.13 -34.77 -18.37
CA ILE A 879 -9.97 -35.85 -17.40
C ILE A 879 -11.22 -35.93 -16.53
N GLU A 880 -11.77 -37.15 -16.44
CA GLU A 880 -13.01 -37.42 -15.70
C GLU A 880 -12.77 -37.51 -14.18
N GLU A 881 -13.80 -37.14 -13.40
CA GLU A 881 -13.98 -37.14 -11.92
C GLU A 881 -13.24 -38.23 -11.11
N ASN A 882 -12.95 -39.39 -11.70
CA ASN A 882 -12.31 -40.53 -11.00
C ASN A 882 -10.82 -40.72 -11.35
N LYS A 883 -10.18 -39.76 -12.03
CA LYS A 883 -8.82 -39.93 -12.59
C LYS A 883 -7.79 -38.87 -12.19
N VAL A 884 -8.22 -37.70 -11.72
CA VAL A 884 -7.34 -36.64 -11.20
C VAL A 884 -7.90 -36.18 -9.86
N ALA A 885 -7.02 -35.98 -8.87
CA ALA A 885 -7.35 -35.47 -7.55
C ALA A 885 -7.01 -33.96 -7.49
N ILE A 886 -7.56 -33.20 -8.44
CA ILE A 886 -7.51 -31.75 -8.48
C ILE A 886 -8.95 -31.36 -8.75
N ASP A 887 -9.55 -30.68 -7.78
CA ASP A 887 -10.92 -30.20 -7.80
C ASP A 887 -10.88 -28.74 -7.31
N PHE A 888 -11.36 -27.82 -8.13
CA PHE A 888 -11.44 -26.41 -7.78
C PHE A 888 -12.82 -26.11 -7.22
N TYR A 889 -12.87 -25.22 -6.21
CA TYR A 889 -14.12 -24.93 -5.52
C TYR A 889 -15.15 -24.33 -6.49
N GLY A 890 -16.29 -24.99 -6.65
CA GLY A 890 -17.35 -24.56 -7.58
C GLY A 890 -17.30 -25.21 -8.97
N GLY A 891 -16.26 -26.00 -9.24
CA GLY A 891 -16.13 -26.82 -10.45
C GLY A 891 -17.14 -27.96 -10.56
N ASP A 892 -17.19 -28.60 -11.73
CA ASP A 892 -18.06 -29.76 -12.01
C ASP A 892 -17.38 -31.11 -11.78
N HIS A 893 -16.24 -31.10 -11.05
CA HIS A 893 -15.36 -32.24 -10.82
C HIS A 893 -14.76 -32.83 -12.11
N THR A 894 -14.70 -32.05 -13.19
CA THR A 894 -13.93 -32.38 -14.39
C THR A 894 -12.87 -31.33 -14.67
N THR A 895 -11.67 -31.79 -14.97
CA THR A 895 -10.53 -30.89 -15.17
C THR A 895 -9.98 -31.07 -16.58
N TYR A 896 -9.83 -29.97 -17.29
CA TYR A 896 -9.02 -29.87 -18.48
C TYR A 896 -7.54 -29.67 -18.09
N MET A 897 -6.62 -30.47 -18.63
CA MET A 897 -5.19 -30.20 -18.44
C MET A 897 -4.34 -30.47 -19.68
N THR A 898 -3.28 -29.69 -19.82
CA THR A 898 -2.32 -29.85 -20.93
C THR A 898 -1.22 -30.88 -20.66
N ASN A 899 -1.06 -31.30 -19.39
CA ASN A 899 0.20 -31.86 -18.86
C ASN A 899 1.35 -30.86 -18.98
N TRP A 900 2.47 -31.19 -18.33
CA TRP A 900 3.69 -30.40 -18.46
C TRP A 900 4.13 -30.28 -19.93
N LYS A 901 4.13 -29.03 -20.41
CA LYS A 901 4.66 -28.62 -21.70
C LYS A 901 5.99 -27.94 -21.49
N HIS A 902 6.98 -28.36 -22.27
CA HIS A 902 8.30 -27.73 -22.30
C HIS A 902 8.38 -26.71 -23.43
N VAL A 903 8.73 -25.47 -23.10
CA VAL A 903 8.96 -24.38 -24.06
C VAL A 903 10.45 -24.10 -24.16
N GLN A 904 10.93 -23.91 -25.38
CA GLN A 904 12.28 -23.40 -25.67
C GLN A 904 12.20 -22.23 -26.62
N PHE A 905 12.94 -21.18 -26.30
CA PHE A 905 13.01 -19.96 -27.08
C PHE A 905 14.48 -19.53 -27.27
N ASP A 906 14.85 -19.25 -28.52
CA ASP A 906 16.20 -18.79 -28.86
C ASP A 906 16.38 -17.31 -28.44
N VAL A 907 17.24 -17.11 -27.45
CA VAL A 907 17.58 -15.79 -26.91
C VAL A 907 18.93 -15.26 -27.41
N SER A 908 19.60 -15.97 -28.32
CA SER A 908 20.91 -15.58 -28.88
C SER A 908 20.88 -14.17 -29.48
N GLN A 909 19.73 -13.74 -29.98
CA GLN A 909 19.55 -12.39 -30.52
C GLN A 909 19.62 -11.29 -29.45
N PHE A 910 19.30 -11.59 -28.19
CA PHE A 910 19.31 -10.65 -27.05
C PHE A 910 20.59 -10.72 -26.22
N ALA A 911 21.34 -11.83 -26.29
CA ALA A 911 22.54 -12.09 -25.49
C ALA A 911 23.56 -10.94 -25.55
N GLY A 912 23.81 -10.32 -24.40
CA GLY A 912 24.73 -9.18 -24.25
C GLY A 912 24.29 -7.88 -24.92
N LYS A 913 23.03 -7.76 -25.37
CA LYS A 913 22.52 -6.58 -26.10
C LYS A 913 21.53 -5.72 -25.32
N GLY A 914 21.03 -6.19 -24.17
CA GLY A 914 20.10 -5.45 -23.31
C GLY A 914 19.27 -6.36 -22.41
N SER A 915 18.27 -5.78 -21.75
CA SER A 915 17.32 -6.51 -20.90
C SER A 915 16.11 -7.02 -21.70
N ILE A 916 15.52 -8.10 -21.20
CA ILE A 916 14.20 -8.59 -21.62
C ILE A 916 13.28 -8.68 -20.40
N VAL A 917 11.97 -8.60 -20.62
CA VAL A 917 10.93 -8.92 -19.64
C VAL A 917 10.29 -10.24 -20.04
N LEU A 918 10.41 -11.26 -19.19
CA LEU A 918 9.66 -12.50 -19.28
C LEU A 918 8.42 -12.38 -18.41
N ARG A 919 7.23 -12.55 -18.99
CA ARG A 919 5.95 -12.53 -18.26
C ARG A 919 5.19 -13.82 -18.51
N PHE A 920 4.66 -14.41 -17.43
CA PHE A 920 3.67 -15.46 -17.44
C PHE A 920 2.35 -14.87 -16.95
N HIS A 921 1.30 -14.98 -17.75
CA HIS A 921 0.04 -14.26 -17.53
C HIS A 921 -1.12 -15.19 -17.82
N VAL A 922 -2.03 -15.33 -16.85
CA VAL A 922 -3.31 -16.02 -16.99
C VAL A 922 -4.44 -15.05 -16.66
N TRP A 923 -5.52 -15.08 -17.43
CA TRP A 923 -6.69 -14.27 -17.13
C TRP A 923 -7.98 -14.99 -17.54
N ASP A 924 -9.04 -14.66 -16.83
CA ASP A 924 -10.40 -15.16 -17.07
C ASP A 924 -11.07 -14.36 -18.19
N GLN A 925 -11.78 -15.05 -19.08
CA GLN A 925 -12.70 -14.40 -20.01
C GLN A 925 -14.18 -14.70 -19.73
N GLY A 926 -14.68 -14.31 -18.59
CA GLY A 926 -16.08 -13.91 -18.45
C GLY A 926 -16.98 -14.81 -17.65
N ASP A 927 -16.48 -15.71 -16.81
CA ASP A 927 -17.25 -16.08 -15.62
C ASP A 927 -16.49 -15.71 -14.34
N SER A 928 -16.96 -16.15 -13.19
CA SER A 928 -16.36 -15.81 -11.88
C SER A 928 -16.50 -17.01 -10.95
N ILE A 929 -16.61 -18.19 -11.55
CA ILE A 929 -17.06 -19.43 -10.90
C ILE A 929 -16.12 -20.57 -11.27
N TYR A 930 -15.65 -20.62 -12.52
CA TYR A 930 -14.75 -21.68 -12.98
C TYR A 930 -13.35 -21.13 -13.20
N ASP A 931 -12.43 -21.61 -12.39
CA ASP A 931 -11.09 -21.08 -12.35
C ASP A 931 -10.10 -21.92 -13.18
N THR A 932 -9.01 -21.27 -13.56
CA THR A 932 -7.86 -21.83 -14.24
C THR A 932 -6.62 -21.59 -13.40
N ALA A 933 -5.79 -22.63 -13.26
CA ALA A 933 -4.42 -22.56 -12.76
C ALA A 933 -3.41 -22.78 -13.89
N VAL A 934 -2.28 -22.09 -13.77
CA VAL A 934 -1.08 -22.41 -14.52
C VAL A 934 0.05 -22.69 -13.54
N LEU A 935 0.53 -23.93 -13.56
CA LEU A 935 1.75 -24.32 -12.89
C LEU A 935 2.93 -23.94 -13.77
N ILE A 936 3.96 -23.32 -13.20
CA ILE A 936 5.16 -22.87 -13.90
C ILE A 936 6.37 -23.36 -13.12
N ASP A 937 7.30 -24.00 -13.81
CA ASP A 937 8.52 -24.52 -13.22
C ASP A 937 9.69 -24.44 -14.21
N ASN A 938 10.90 -24.64 -13.71
CA ASN A 938 12.09 -24.91 -14.49
C ASN A 938 12.42 -23.78 -15.50
N VAL A 939 12.25 -22.52 -15.08
CA VAL A 939 12.61 -21.35 -15.89
C VAL A 939 14.13 -21.23 -15.90
N ILE A 940 14.77 -21.78 -16.93
CA ILE A 940 16.23 -21.81 -17.09
C ILE A 940 16.65 -20.92 -18.27
N LEU A 941 17.71 -20.14 -18.04
CA LEU A 941 18.48 -19.47 -19.07
C LEU A 941 19.83 -20.18 -19.25
N LYS A 942 20.13 -20.67 -20.46
CA LYS A 942 21.35 -21.42 -20.80
C LYS A 942 22.21 -20.74 -21.84
#